data_AF-A0A3A8TGQ6-F1
#
_entry.id   AF-A0A3A8TGQ6-F1
#
_cell.length_a   1.000
_cell.length_b   1.000
_cell.length_c   1.000
_cell.angle_alpha   90.00
_cell.angle_beta   90.00
_cell.angle_gamma   90.00
#
_symmetry.space_group_name_H-M   'P 1'
#
loop_
_entity.id
_entity.type
_entity.pdbx_description
1 polymer ?
#
loop_
_entity_poly.entity_id
_entity_poly.type
_entity_poly.pdbx_seq_one_letter_code
_entity_poly.pdbx_strand_id
1 'polypeptide(L)'
;MHTRSKPSPRNATRLMALSSTATGSTLNDQVTALFAAQPVSGDNPVGKAARSALVGRLQGATPGRHSEPWWMPSGQTFLQIFFPNYRADPNQGAVTSTTGLNDSWWSSFAVVTLCQAMYNITSDLRPQLKQPGINNQVSASNAALQPKLNALYSQLLKTTPNAVATALAAIPQGQWSQAASIYSSYLSNPAWISAKVAQAASHQWTDQTWELFHHWLKLQLLGMSNASIDALINQLVAAQLPVPASVSAGQWETYLPWMSPLSLDWNDLKGPATPGILAQVCMVTPGSSWPSCMNEENSFEFTANSQPGNPWRSPPGGSCFLAGAKVLMADGSLKHIEQIKAGDQVRTRSGSAHVLATPTLVLQNEEVYGFNNLGFLFTGTHPFLTLNAAGQGAKLACVQPVDLMNTVPTLSTLGIATLGPGCPPLMGWARNAPTPIPVTSLQTQLRGGDTTIYDLVVDFDPQGLSEYIVGDGTTMCVVSSEVPLFGVAPLASSALSSVMSGSWSTVQQTLQSVPANQWESVLYQGLTTVSTYLLPDAIRAIQGNAAPPPPTAAVPPVALREMARGMASAMTVKTAIGTPTYDGPQGSYFAALTSLFGDELNDAINMGWRSFTPIGDLDATMLAVSVLSLELLANDAIPPSERLTLEVQLGSGTAAVTRTLPTFGPLSSAGYAQQFDQVAYFDNWRPSEPGTGVATWALTFRLRRQDGTALPVQGMTPLSALFEAGYRLCSAAVFTPGGDVVGQLQFDVRPLVPQLMVAEAQARSGWSANQATPFAQQLGTTMGALMAQRFPTAVQPYLQPNAPTP
;
A
#
# COMPACT_ATOMS: atom_id res chain seq x y z
N MET A 1 60.42 -25.62 -18.84
CA MET A 1 59.49 -26.07 -19.90
C MET A 1 58.15 -26.36 -19.21
N HIS A 2 57.01 -25.73 -19.45
CA HIS A 2 56.57 -24.73 -20.41
C HIS A 2 55.60 -23.77 -19.69
N THR A 3 55.89 -22.48 -19.74
CA THR A 3 54.97 -21.39 -19.42
C THR A 3 54.04 -21.17 -20.63
N ARG A 4 52.72 -21.04 -20.42
CA ARG A 4 51.80 -20.52 -21.44
C ARG A 4 51.24 -19.18 -20.98
N SER A 5 51.56 -18.16 -21.76
CA SER A 5 51.24 -16.76 -21.61
C SER A 5 49.77 -16.46 -21.95
N LYS A 6 49.19 -15.51 -21.22
CA LYS A 6 47.94 -14.81 -21.58
C LYS A 6 48.17 -13.90 -22.79
N PRO A 7 47.21 -13.71 -23.71
CA PRO A 7 47.28 -12.65 -24.71
C PRO A 7 46.78 -11.32 -24.13
N SER A 8 47.45 -10.25 -24.55
CA SER A 8 47.21 -8.84 -24.20
C SER A 8 46.07 -8.23 -25.03
N PRO A 9 45.29 -7.26 -24.51
CA PRO A 9 44.31 -6.52 -25.29
C PRO A 9 45.01 -5.34 -25.99
N ARG A 10 45.52 -5.57 -27.19
CA ARG A 10 45.86 -4.51 -28.15
C ARG A 10 45.38 -4.93 -29.53
N ASN A 11 44.19 -4.44 -29.90
CA ASN A 11 43.76 -4.13 -31.27
C ASN A 11 42.36 -3.51 -31.22
N ALA A 12 42.28 -2.33 -30.63
CA ALA A 12 41.26 -1.36 -30.98
C ALA A 12 41.96 -0.26 -31.79
N THR A 13 41.27 0.29 -32.78
CA THR A 13 41.68 1.45 -33.61
C THR A 13 42.59 1.13 -34.81
N ARG A 14 42.02 0.54 -35.86
CA ARG A 14 42.29 0.94 -37.27
C ARG A 14 41.35 0.20 -38.22
N LEU A 15 40.25 0.85 -38.59
CA LEU A 15 39.55 0.58 -39.83
C LEU A 15 38.98 1.90 -40.36
N MET A 16 39.71 2.42 -41.34
CA MET A 16 39.30 3.30 -42.43
C MET A 16 38.58 4.61 -42.09
N ALA A 17 39.37 5.64 -41.77
CA ALA A 17 39.17 6.94 -42.39
C ALA A 17 39.74 6.87 -43.82
N LEU A 18 38.91 6.45 -44.77
CA LEU A 18 39.10 6.82 -46.17
C LEU A 18 38.19 8.02 -46.41
N SER A 19 38.79 9.18 -46.65
CA SER A 19 38.10 10.29 -47.30
C SER A 19 37.76 9.84 -48.72
N SER A 20 36.58 9.24 -48.90
CA SER A 20 36.00 9.07 -50.23
C SER A 20 35.33 10.38 -50.60
N THR A 21 35.88 11.02 -51.62
CA THR A 21 35.15 11.90 -52.53
C THR A 21 33.74 11.36 -52.78
N ALA A 22 32.75 12.25 -52.64
CA ALA A 22 31.34 11.97 -52.87
C ALA A 22 31.10 11.45 -54.30
N THR A 23 31.06 10.13 -54.45
CA THR A 23 30.26 9.47 -55.49
C THR A 23 28.88 9.28 -54.87
N GLY A 24 27.86 9.94 -55.41
CA GLY A 24 26.51 9.91 -54.81
C GLY A 24 26.01 8.47 -54.70
N SER A 25 25.79 7.98 -53.48
CA SER A 25 25.15 6.66 -53.28
C SER A 25 23.79 6.68 -53.96
N THR A 26 23.46 5.65 -54.73
CA THR A 26 22.16 5.59 -55.39
C THR A 26 21.06 5.39 -54.33
N LEU A 27 19.83 5.82 -54.62
CA LEU A 27 18.68 5.57 -53.76
C LEU A 27 18.53 4.07 -53.43
N ASN A 28 18.90 3.19 -54.37
CA ASN A 28 18.88 1.74 -54.18
C ASN A 28 19.88 1.27 -53.11
N ASP A 29 21.08 1.85 -53.06
CA ASP A 29 22.09 1.54 -52.04
C ASP A 29 21.62 1.98 -50.64
N GLN A 30 20.97 3.14 -50.56
CA GLN A 30 20.42 3.68 -49.32
C GLN A 30 19.24 2.84 -48.82
N VAL A 31 18.33 2.43 -49.70
CA VAL A 31 17.22 1.53 -49.37
C VAL A 31 17.75 0.15 -48.95
N THR A 32 18.81 -0.35 -49.59
CA THR A 32 19.48 -1.60 -49.19
C THR A 32 20.05 -1.50 -47.78
N ALA A 33 20.70 -0.38 -47.43
CA ALA A 33 21.19 -0.14 -46.08
C ALA A 33 20.03 -0.10 -45.05
N LEU A 34 18.90 0.55 -45.38
CA LEU A 34 17.71 0.59 -44.51
C LEU A 34 17.05 -0.79 -44.37
N PHE A 35 17.08 -1.60 -45.43
CA PHE A 35 16.56 -2.96 -45.41
C PHE A 35 17.34 -3.83 -44.42
N ALA A 36 18.68 -3.77 -44.48
CA ALA A 36 19.58 -4.51 -43.60
C ALA A 36 19.64 -3.98 -42.15
N ALA A 37 19.40 -2.68 -41.94
CA ALA A 37 19.50 -2.07 -40.61
C ALA A 37 18.44 -2.58 -39.65
N GLN A 38 18.81 -3.16 -38.50
CA GLN A 38 17.85 -3.56 -37.47
C GLN A 38 18.31 -3.12 -36.08
N PRO A 39 17.39 -2.73 -35.19
CA PRO A 39 17.73 -2.59 -33.78
C PRO A 39 18.06 -3.96 -33.18
N VAL A 40 19.05 -4.00 -32.30
CA VAL A 40 19.45 -5.24 -31.61
C VAL A 40 18.34 -5.64 -30.64
N SER A 41 17.70 -6.79 -30.88
CA SER A 41 16.54 -7.32 -30.12
C SER A 41 16.77 -7.31 -28.60
N GLY A 42 17.95 -7.71 -28.13
CA GLY A 42 18.29 -7.76 -26.70
C GLY A 42 18.70 -6.44 -26.05
N ASP A 43 19.19 -5.45 -26.81
CA ASP A 43 19.57 -4.14 -26.26
C ASP A 43 18.41 -3.14 -26.33
N ASN A 44 17.66 -3.17 -27.44
CA ASN A 44 16.49 -2.34 -27.73
C ASN A 44 16.62 -0.88 -27.21
N PRO A 45 17.61 -0.11 -27.71
CA PRO A 45 17.86 1.25 -27.23
C PRO A 45 16.66 2.18 -27.49
N VAL A 46 15.88 1.93 -28.55
CA VAL A 46 14.67 2.69 -28.87
C VAL A 46 13.58 2.42 -27.83
N GLY A 47 13.37 1.17 -27.42
CA GLY A 47 12.40 0.82 -26.39
C GLY A 47 12.79 1.37 -25.02
N LYS A 48 14.08 1.36 -24.68
CA LYS A 48 14.61 2.00 -23.47
C LYS A 48 14.37 3.52 -23.49
N ALA A 49 14.63 4.18 -24.61
CA ALA A 49 14.37 5.61 -24.78
C ALA A 49 12.86 5.93 -24.71
N ALA A 50 12.01 5.09 -25.32
CA ALA A 50 10.56 5.23 -25.26
C ALA A 50 10.05 5.10 -23.82
N ARG A 51 10.50 4.09 -23.06
CA ARG A 51 10.13 3.93 -21.66
C ARG A 51 10.62 5.12 -20.83
N SER A 52 11.87 5.56 -21.01
CA SER A 52 12.41 6.74 -20.33
C SER A 52 11.55 7.99 -20.59
N ALA A 53 11.15 8.22 -21.84
CA ALA A 53 10.30 9.34 -22.22
C ALA A 53 8.91 9.27 -21.56
N LEU A 54 8.31 8.08 -21.50
CA LEU A 54 7.02 7.85 -20.85
C LEU A 54 7.09 8.06 -19.34
N VAL A 55 8.14 7.54 -18.68
CA VAL A 55 8.36 7.70 -17.24
C VAL A 55 8.65 9.16 -16.90
N GLY A 56 9.51 9.83 -17.66
CA GLY A 56 9.75 11.27 -17.52
C GLY A 56 8.49 12.09 -17.72
N ARG A 57 7.64 11.71 -18.69
CA ARG A 57 6.33 12.34 -18.88
C ARG A 57 5.42 12.16 -17.68
N LEU A 58 5.34 10.94 -17.14
CA LEU A 58 4.53 10.62 -15.97
C LEU A 58 5.00 11.41 -14.74
N GLN A 59 6.30 11.41 -14.45
CA GLN A 59 6.90 12.18 -13.36
C GLN A 59 6.60 13.68 -13.51
N GLY A 60 6.93 14.26 -14.67
CA GLY A 60 6.75 15.69 -14.95
C GLY A 60 5.29 16.16 -14.97
N ALA A 61 4.32 15.24 -15.03
CA ALA A 61 2.90 15.57 -14.98
C ALA A 61 2.33 15.57 -13.54
N THR A 62 3.15 15.30 -12.52
CA THR A 62 2.75 15.32 -11.10
C THR A 62 2.23 16.70 -10.70
N PRO A 63 0.92 16.84 -10.43
CA PRO A 63 0.31 18.13 -10.14
C PRO A 63 0.40 18.49 -8.64
N GLY A 64 -0.02 19.71 -8.30
CA GLY A 64 -0.21 20.15 -6.93
C GLY A 64 1.04 20.72 -6.25
N ARG A 65 0.81 21.29 -5.07
CA ARG A 65 1.83 21.91 -4.22
C ARG A 65 1.53 21.55 -2.78
N HIS A 66 2.59 21.34 -2.00
CA HIS A 66 2.48 21.17 -0.57
C HIS A 66 1.86 22.43 0.06
N SER A 67 0.93 22.25 1.00
CA SER A 67 0.32 23.36 1.72
C SER A 67 1.28 23.86 2.79
N GLU A 68 1.78 25.07 2.62
CA GLU A 68 2.58 25.73 3.64
C GLU A 68 1.72 26.65 4.52
N PRO A 69 2.13 26.91 5.78
CA PRO A 69 1.49 27.92 6.61
C PRO A 69 1.43 29.28 5.89
N TRP A 70 0.36 30.04 6.10
CA TRP A 70 0.09 31.32 5.42
C TRP A 70 1.20 32.37 5.48
N TRP A 71 2.17 32.23 6.40
CA TRP A 71 3.32 33.12 6.58
C TRP A 71 4.57 32.68 5.81
N MET A 72 4.54 31.51 5.16
CA MET A 72 5.59 31.01 4.28
C MET A 72 5.23 31.27 2.80
N PRO A 73 6.22 31.44 1.91
CA PRO A 73 5.97 31.50 0.46
C PRO A 73 5.27 30.22 -0.04
N SER A 74 4.64 30.30 -1.22
CA SER A 74 3.93 29.15 -1.83
C SER A 74 4.75 27.87 -1.73
N GLY A 75 4.15 26.80 -1.21
CA GLY A 75 4.84 25.54 -0.98
C GLY A 75 5.47 24.92 -2.22
N GLN A 76 6.43 24.04 -1.95
CA GLN A 76 7.14 23.30 -2.99
C GLN A 76 6.14 22.49 -3.83
N THR A 77 6.42 22.37 -5.12
CA THR A 77 5.61 21.49 -5.98
C THR A 77 5.83 20.03 -5.57
N PHE A 78 4.79 19.20 -5.66
CA PHE A 78 4.97 17.77 -5.39
C PHE A 78 5.95 17.10 -6.37
N LEU A 79 6.12 17.66 -7.57
CA LEU A 79 7.19 17.27 -8.49
C LEU A 79 8.59 17.44 -7.85
N GLN A 80 8.85 18.56 -7.17
CA GLN A 80 10.13 18.80 -6.50
C GLN A 80 10.30 17.93 -5.25
N ILE A 81 9.21 17.65 -4.54
CA ILE A 81 9.23 16.84 -3.32
C ILE A 81 9.49 15.37 -3.65
N PHE A 82 8.70 14.78 -4.56
CA PHE A 82 8.81 13.36 -4.89
C PHE A 82 9.88 13.10 -5.95
N PHE A 83 10.23 14.07 -6.79
CA PHE A 83 11.24 13.90 -7.83
C PHE A 83 12.24 15.06 -7.81
N PRO A 84 13.01 15.26 -6.72
CA PRO A 84 13.90 16.41 -6.56
C PRO A 84 15.00 16.50 -7.64
N ASN A 85 15.33 15.37 -8.26
CA ASN A 85 16.30 15.26 -9.35
C ASN A 85 15.66 15.18 -10.74
N TYR A 86 14.36 15.46 -10.86
CA TYR A 86 13.64 15.38 -12.13
C TYR A 86 14.27 16.29 -13.19
N ARG A 87 14.48 15.71 -14.37
CA ARG A 87 14.85 16.42 -15.59
C ARG A 87 13.98 15.89 -16.70
N ALA A 88 13.40 16.80 -17.49
CA ALA A 88 12.58 16.40 -18.62
C ALA A 88 13.41 15.54 -19.59
N ASP A 89 12.88 14.38 -19.98
CA ASP A 89 13.53 13.53 -20.97
C ASP A 89 13.55 14.27 -22.32
N PRO A 90 14.66 14.23 -23.09
CA PRO A 90 14.72 14.90 -24.40
C PRO A 90 13.60 14.50 -25.37
N ASN A 91 13.04 13.30 -25.19
CA ASN A 91 11.97 12.75 -26.02
C ASN A 91 10.57 12.94 -25.41
N GLN A 92 10.44 13.53 -24.22
CA GLN A 92 9.17 13.72 -23.52
C GLN A 92 8.15 14.52 -24.35
N GLY A 93 8.61 15.52 -25.12
CA GLY A 93 7.75 16.30 -26.02
C GLY A 93 7.10 15.48 -27.13
N ALA A 94 7.70 14.34 -27.52
CA ALA A 94 7.13 13.43 -28.50
C ALA A 94 5.95 12.62 -27.93
N VAL A 95 5.87 12.44 -26.61
CA VAL A 95 4.85 11.58 -25.98
C VAL A 95 3.45 12.14 -26.21
N THR A 96 3.21 13.40 -25.87
CA THR A 96 1.88 14.04 -26.05
C THR A 96 1.47 14.10 -27.52
N SER A 97 2.39 14.46 -28.41
CA SER A 97 2.11 14.59 -29.84
C SER A 97 1.84 13.27 -30.54
N THR A 98 2.48 12.17 -30.12
CA THR A 98 2.29 10.84 -30.74
C THR A 98 1.13 10.06 -30.13
N THR A 99 0.87 10.20 -28.83
CA THR A 99 -0.23 9.48 -28.17
C THR A 99 -1.58 10.18 -28.31
N GLY A 100 -1.57 11.51 -28.47
CA GLY A 100 -2.78 12.34 -28.44
C GLY A 100 -3.42 12.43 -27.05
N LEU A 101 -2.73 11.99 -25.99
CA LEU A 101 -3.18 12.09 -24.61
C LEU A 101 -2.74 13.44 -24.03
N ASN A 102 -3.70 14.23 -23.54
CA ASN A 102 -3.48 15.60 -23.08
C ASN A 102 -2.86 15.66 -21.67
N ASP A 103 -2.49 16.86 -21.22
CA ASP A 103 -1.88 17.09 -19.90
C ASP A 103 -2.77 16.59 -18.74
N SER A 104 -4.08 16.81 -18.82
CA SER A 104 -5.02 16.37 -17.78
C SER A 104 -5.00 14.84 -17.61
N TRP A 105 -4.98 14.08 -18.71
CA TRP A 105 -4.88 12.62 -18.65
C TRP A 105 -3.57 12.17 -18.01
N TRP A 106 -2.45 12.78 -18.38
CA TRP A 106 -1.13 12.46 -17.82
C TRP A 106 -1.05 12.82 -16.33
N SER A 107 -1.62 13.93 -15.91
CA SER A 107 -1.69 14.30 -14.50
C SER A 107 -2.54 13.31 -13.69
N SER A 108 -3.70 12.89 -14.19
CA SER A 108 -4.50 11.85 -13.54
C SER A 108 -3.75 10.52 -13.43
N PHE A 109 -3.01 10.12 -14.47
CA PHE A 109 -2.21 8.91 -14.43
C PHE A 109 -1.02 9.02 -13.47
N ALA A 110 -0.36 10.18 -13.41
CA ALA A 110 0.73 10.46 -12.47
C ALA A 110 0.25 10.37 -11.01
N VAL A 111 -0.90 10.98 -10.71
CA VAL A 111 -1.52 10.96 -9.37
C VAL A 111 -1.78 9.52 -8.93
N VAL A 112 -2.51 8.73 -9.73
CA VAL A 112 -2.87 7.36 -9.33
C VAL A 112 -1.66 6.45 -9.21
N THR A 113 -0.65 6.62 -10.08
CA THR A 113 0.57 5.80 -10.02
C THR A 113 1.44 6.18 -8.81
N LEU A 114 1.45 7.45 -8.43
CA LEU A 114 2.10 7.91 -7.21
C LEU A 114 1.36 7.40 -5.95
N CYS A 115 0.02 7.42 -5.93
CA CYS A 115 -0.76 6.77 -4.86
C CYS A 115 -0.49 5.25 -4.80
N GLN A 116 -0.31 4.59 -5.94
CA GLN A 116 0.11 3.18 -5.98
C GLN A 116 1.51 3.00 -5.38
N ALA A 117 2.45 3.90 -5.67
CA ALA A 117 3.77 3.88 -5.06
C ALA A 117 3.70 4.10 -3.55
N MET A 118 2.91 5.07 -3.09
CA MET A 118 2.66 5.30 -1.67
C MET A 118 2.15 4.03 -1.00
N TYR A 119 1.09 3.41 -1.52
CA TYR A 119 0.56 2.15 -0.98
C TYR A 119 1.64 1.07 -0.78
N ASN A 120 2.53 0.90 -1.77
CA ASN A 120 3.59 -0.12 -1.73
C ASN A 120 4.82 0.26 -0.88
N ILE A 121 4.98 1.53 -0.51
CA ILE A 121 6.19 2.06 0.15
C ILE A 121 5.90 2.48 1.60
N THR A 122 4.79 3.18 1.83
CA THR A 122 4.42 3.75 3.14
C THR A 122 3.99 2.67 4.12
N SER A 123 4.20 2.91 5.42
CA SER A 123 3.65 2.12 6.52
C SER A 123 2.47 2.82 7.18
N ASP A 124 2.58 4.12 7.46
CA ASP A 124 1.62 4.88 8.27
C ASP A 124 0.42 5.35 7.44
N LEU A 125 0.67 5.74 6.19
CA LEU A 125 -0.39 6.15 5.25
C LEU A 125 -1.12 4.96 4.60
N ARG A 126 -0.44 3.81 4.42
CA ARG A 126 -0.97 2.66 3.66
C ARG A 126 -2.39 2.25 4.08
N PRO A 127 -2.73 2.17 5.38
CA PRO A 127 -4.09 1.81 5.84
C PRO A 127 -5.21 2.71 5.33
N GLN A 128 -4.89 3.91 4.82
CA GLN A 128 -5.88 4.91 4.40
C GLN A 128 -6.03 4.95 2.87
N LEU A 129 -5.27 4.16 2.12
CA LEU A 129 -5.24 4.20 0.65
C LEU A 129 -6.17 3.14 0.05
N LYS A 130 -7.03 3.59 -0.89
CA LYS A 130 -8.05 2.76 -1.57
C LYS A 130 -7.42 1.86 -2.65
N GLN A 131 -6.67 0.83 -2.23
CA GLN A 131 -5.86 -0.01 -3.12
C GLN A 131 -6.62 -0.55 -4.36
N PRO A 132 -7.84 -1.13 -4.24
CA PRO A 132 -8.54 -1.65 -5.42
C PRO A 132 -8.83 -0.55 -6.45
N GLY A 133 -9.28 0.61 -5.99
CA GLY A 133 -9.54 1.78 -6.86
C GLY A 133 -8.27 2.26 -7.56
N ILE A 134 -7.16 2.36 -6.81
CA ILE A 134 -5.84 2.76 -7.32
C ILE A 134 -5.39 1.79 -8.43
N ASN A 135 -5.40 0.48 -8.16
CA ASN A 135 -4.94 -0.53 -9.11
C ASN A 135 -5.82 -0.58 -10.36
N ASN A 136 -7.15 -0.52 -10.20
CA ASN A 136 -8.08 -0.50 -11.32
C ASN A 136 -7.83 0.70 -12.24
N GLN A 137 -7.59 1.88 -11.67
CA GLN A 137 -7.33 3.08 -12.45
C GLN A 137 -5.94 3.08 -13.10
N VAL A 138 -4.91 2.51 -12.48
CA VAL A 138 -3.60 2.25 -13.13
C VAL A 138 -3.76 1.31 -14.32
N SER A 139 -4.50 0.21 -14.17
CA SER A 139 -4.77 -0.74 -15.26
C SER A 139 -5.57 -0.10 -16.40
N ALA A 140 -6.61 0.68 -16.08
CA ALA A 140 -7.41 1.42 -17.07
C ALA A 140 -6.56 2.43 -17.85
N SER A 141 -5.64 3.13 -17.16
CA SER A 141 -4.75 4.11 -17.79
C SER A 141 -3.75 3.42 -18.73
N ASN A 142 -3.18 2.28 -18.34
CA ASN A 142 -2.35 1.47 -19.22
C ASN A 142 -3.12 0.94 -20.43
N ALA A 143 -4.35 0.44 -20.25
CA ALA A 143 -5.19 -0.03 -21.35
C ALA A 143 -5.51 1.09 -22.37
N ALA A 144 -5.70 2.33 -21.91
CA ALA A 144 -5.90 3.49 -22.77
C ALA A 144 -4.61 3.94 -23.50
N LEU A 145 -3.45 3.76 -22.87
CA LEU A 145 -2.14 4.14 -23.40
C LEU A 145 -1.62 3.16 -24.45
N GLN A 146 -1.71 1.86 -24.18
CA GLN A 146 -1.07 0.80 -24.96
C GLN A 146 -1.33 0.86 -26.49
N PRO A 147 -2.57 1.06 -26.97
CA PRO A 147 -2.85 1.14 -28.41
C PRO A 147 -2.15 2.30 -29.12
N LYS A 148 -1.60 3.27 -28.38
CA LYS A 148 -0.99 4.50 -28.91
C LYS A 148 0.54 4.45 -28.93
N LEU A 149 1.13 3.44 -28.30
CA LEU A 149 2.57 3.41 -28.02
C LEU A 149 3.44 3.13 -29.25
N ASN A 150 2.92 2.43 -30.25
CA ASN A 150 3.68 2.16 -31.47
C ASN A 150 3.94 3.43 -32.30
N ALA A 151 3.06 4.44 -32.21
CA ALA A 151 3.33 5.75 -32.80
C ALA A 151 4.55 6.42 -32.14
N LEU A 152 4.66 6.34 -30.81
CA LEU A 152 5.83 6.82 -30.06
C LEU A 152 7.09 6.04 -30.44
N TYR A 153 7.02 4.71 -30.45
CA TYR A 153 8.16 3.87 -30.82
C TYR A 153 8.66 4.18 -32.23
N SER A 154 7.76 4.28 -33.20
CA SER A 154 8.06 4.66 -34.59
C SER A 154 8.74 6.03 -34.66
N GLN A 155 8.21 7.02 -33.94
CA GLN A 155 8.83 8.36 -33.85
C GLN A 155 10.24 8.31 -33.27
N LEU A 156 10.50 7.48 -32.26
CA LEU A 156 11.82 7.36 -31.65
C LEU A 156 12.78 6.49 -32.45
N LEU A 157 12.27 5.54 -33.23
CA LEU A 157 13.08 4.73 -34.14
C LEU A 157 13.85 5.59 -35.15
N LYS A 158 13.33 6.76 -35.54
CA LYS A 158 14.02 7.72 -36.42
C LYS A 158 14.86 8.78 -35.71
N THR A 159 14.69 9.01 -34.41
CA THR A 159 15.40 10.09 -33.67
C THR A 159 16.43 9.57 -32.67
N THR A 160 16.21 8.42 -32.05
CA THR A 160 17.17 7.79 -31.14
C THR A 160 18.34 7.19 -31.94
N PRO A 161 19.61 7.42 -31.59
CA PRO A 161 20.74 6.85 -32.31
C PRO A 161 20.66 5.32 -32.42
N ASN A 162 20.46 4.81 -33.63
CA ASN A 162 20.40 3.39 -33.95
C ASN A 162 20.65 3.17 -35.46
N ALA A 163 20.82 1.92 -35.89
CA ALA A 163 21.13 1.60 -37.30
C ALA A 163 20.02 2.05 -38.28
N VAL A 164 18.75 1.95 -37.88
CA VAL A 164 17.59 2.38 -38.70
C VAL A 164 17.58 3.89 -38.84
N ALA A 165 17.77 4.64 -37.75
CA ALA A 165 17.84 6.11 -37.80
C ALA A 165 18.94 6.59 -38.76
N THR A 166 20.14 6.00 -38.67
CA THR A 166 21.27 6.33 -39.57
C THR A 166 20.95 6.01 -41.03
N ALA A 167 20.39 4.83 -41.31
CA ALA A 167 20.07 4.42 -42.67
C ALA A 167 18.91 5.24 -43.27
N LEU A 168 17.90 5.58 -42.46
CA LEU A 168 16.77 6.39 -42.89
C LEU A 168 17.20 7.84 -43.19
N ALA A 169 18.08 8.42 -42.37
CA ALA A 169 18.60 9.77 -42.56
C ALA A 169 19.40 9.93 -43.86
N ALA A 170 19.93 8.84 -44.43
CA ALA A 170 20.61 8.85 -45.72
C ALA A 170 19.65 9.03 -46.90
N ILE A 171 18.34 8.75 -46.74
CA ILE A 171 17.33 8.83 -47.79
C ILE A 171 16.67 10.22 -47.77
N PRO A 172 16.77 11.02 -48.85
CA PRO A 172 16.11 12.33 -48.91
C PRO A 172 14.58 12.22 -48.75
N GLN A 173 13.98 13.09 -47.92
CA GLN A 173 12.53 13.06 -47.65
C GLN A 173 11.66 13.12 -48.91
N GLY A 174 12.07 13.90 -49.92
CA GLY A 174 11.37 13.97 -51.22
C GLY A 174 11.36 12.67 -52.02
N GLN A 175 12.16 11.66 -51.62
CA GLN A 175 12.26 10.36 -52.29
C GLN A 175 11.62 9.22 -51.48
N TRP A 176 10.97 9.50 -50.35
CA TRP A 176 10.44 8.46 -49.46
C TRP A 176 9.40 7.55 -50.13
N SER A 177 8.50 8.08 -50.96
CA SER A 177 7.52 7.26 -51.69
C SER A 177 8.19 6.29 -52.68
N GLN A 178 9.25 6.75 -53.37
CA GLN A 178 10.04 5.90 -54.26
C GLN A 178 10.83 4.85 -53.45
N ALA A 179 11.42 5.25 -52.32
CA ALA A 179 12.11 4.36 -51.40
C ALA A 179 11.18 3.26 -50.86
N ALA A 180 9.95 3.60 -50.46
CA ALA A 180 8.94 2.63 -50.00
C ALA A 180 8.60 1.59 -51.08
N SER A 181 8.52 2.04 -52.35
CA SER A 181 8.27 1.15 -53.49
C SER A 181 9.43 0.18 -53.72
N ILE A 182 10.67 0.67 -53.68
CA ILE A 182 11.88 -0.16 -53.77
C ILE A 182 11.94 -1.14 -52.60
N TYR A 183 11.70 -0.67 -51.38
CA TYR A 183 11.71 -1.49 -50.16
C TYR A 183 10.69 -2.62 -50.22
N SER A 184 9.46 -2.31 -50.66
CA SER A 184 8.38 -3.30 -50.82
C SER A 184 8.73 -4.36 -51.87
N SER A 185 9.49 -3.98 -52.92
CA SER A 185 9.99 -4.92 -53.92
C SER A 185 11.03 -5.90 -53.35
N TYR A 186 11.82 -5.49 -52.36
CA TYR A 186 12.76 -6.38 -51.67
C TYR A 186 12.04 -7.41 -50.81
N LEU A 187 11.02 -7.00 -50.05
CA LEU A 187 10.20 -7.92 -49.26
C LEU A 187 9.43 -8.90 -50.16
N SER A 188 8.97 -8.44 -51.33
CA SER A 188 8.23 -9.27 -52.29
C SER A 188 9.12 -10.12 -53.20
N ASN A 189 10.45 -10.08 -53.02
CA ASN A 189 11.38 -10.81 -53.87
C ASN A 189 11.28 -12.33 -53.58
N PRO A 190 10.99 -13.19 -54.59
CA PRO A 190 10.86 -14.63 -54.40
C PRO A 190 12.08 -15.31 -53.76
N ALA A 191 13.29 -14.81 -54.03
CA ALA A 191 14.53 -15.34 -53.46
C ALA A 191 14.63 -15.02 -51.96
N TRP A 192 14.26 -13.81 -51.55
CA TRP A 192 14.23 -13.43 -50.14
C TRP A 192 13.17 -14.24 -49.37
N ILE A 193 11.95 -14.34 -49.93
CA ILE A 193 10.86 -15.14 -49.34
C ILE A 193 11.30 -16.60 -49.17
N SER A 194 11.84 -17.21 -50.23
CA SER A 194 12.30 -18.60 -50.19
C SER A 194 13.42 -18.83 -49.17
N ALA A 195 14.35 -17.88 -49.04
CA ALA A 195 15.39 -17.94 -48.01
C ALA A 195 14.81 -17.86 -46.60
N LYS A 196 13.82 -16.98 -46.36
CA LYS A 196 13.14 -16.85 -45.06
C LYS A 196 12.27 -18.06 -44.71
N VAL A 197 11.57 -18.63 -45.68
CA VAL A 197 10.82 -19.89 -45.51
C VAL A 197 11.77 -21.03 -45.12
N ALA A 198 12.93 -21.14 -45.78
CA ALA A 198 13.94 -22.13 -45.44
C ALA A 198 14.50 -21.92 -44.02
N GLN A 199 14.79 -20.68 -43.63
CA GLN A 199 15.24 -20.34 -42.28
C GLN A 199 14.19 -20.65 -41.20
N ALA A 200 12.91 -20.39 -41.48
CA ALA A 200 11.82 -20.74 -40.58
C ALA A 200 11.71 -22.27 -40.42
N ALA A 201 11.73 -23.01 -41.53
CA ALA A 201 11.64 -24.47 -41.54
C ALA A 201 12.83 -25.15 -40.84
N SER A 202 14.02 -24.53 -40.86
CA SER A 202 15.21 -25.02 -40.17
C SER A 202 15.37 -24.47 -38.74
N HIS A 203 14.41 -23.70 -38.23
CA HIS A 203 14.49 -23.00 -36.94
C HIS A 203 15.71 -22.07 -36.81
N GLN A 204 16.22 -21.54 -37.92
CA GLN A 204 17.34 -20.61 -37.96
C GLN A 204 16.91 -19.13 -37.95
N TRP A 205 15.61 -18.85 -38.07
CA TRP A 205 15.06 -17.49 -37.98
C TRP A 205 14.74 -17.12 -36.53
N THR A 206 15.77 -16.82 -35.72
CA THR A 206 15.65 -16.68 -34.25
C THR A 206 14.83 -15.47 -33.77
N ASP A 207 14.78 -14.39 -34.56
CA ASP A 207 14.11 -13.13 -34.21
C ASP A 207 13.00 -12.75 -35.21
N GLN A 208 12.32 -13.75 -35.80
CA GLN A 208 11.34 -13.56 -36.87
C GLN A 208 10.32 -12.43 -36.62
N THR A 209 9.67 -12.44 -35.46
CA THR A 209 8.66 -11.44 -35.09
C THR A 209 9.25 -10.04 -35.01
N TRP A 210 10.44 -9.92 -34.40
CA TRP A 210 11.17 -8.66 -34.27
C TRP A 210 11.59 -8.12 -35.63
N GLU A 211 12.11 -8.99 -36.49
CA GLU A 211 12.54 -8.65 -37.85
C GLU A 211 11.38 -8.06 -38.65
N LEU A 212 10.27 -8.79 -38.71
CA LEU A 212 9.08 -8.41 -39.48
C LEU A 212 8.43 -7.14 -38.95
N PHE A 213 8.27 -7.00 -37.63
CA PHE A 213 7.77 -5.77 -37.01
C PHE A 213 8.55 -4.52 -37.46
N HIS A 214 9.88 -4.61 -37.49
CA HIS A 214 10.72 -3.50 -37.93
C HIS A 214 10.64 -3.24 -39.44
N HIS A 215 10.37 -4.26 -40.27
CA HIS A 215 10.08 -4.03 -41.67
C HIS A 215 8.79 -3.21 -41.85
N TRP A 216 7.73 -3.52 -41.10
CA TRP A 216 6.48 -2.77 -41.11
C TRP A 216 6.67 -1.32 -40.67
N LEU A 217 7.39 -1.11 -39.56
CA LEU A 217 7.70 0.24 -39.06
C LEU A 217 8.52 1.07 -40.07
N LYS A 218 9.50 0.47 -40.75
CA LYS A 218 10.29 1.20 -41.76
C LYS A 218 9.45 1.62 -42.95
N LEU A 219 8.53 0.76 -43.42
CA LEU A 219 7.59 1.13 -44.48
C LEU A 219 6.66 2.27 -44.03
N GLN A 220 6.18 2.21 -42.79
CA GLN A 220 5.39 3.30 -42.19
C GLN A 220 6.20 4.61 -42.14
N LEU A 221 7.47 4.55 -41.72
CA LEU A 221 8.38 5.71 -41.69
C LEU A 221 8.65 6.30 -43.08
N LEU A 222 8.64 5.48 -44.13
CA LEU A 222 8.73 5.92 -45.53
C LEU A 222 7.39 6.45 -46.08
N GLY A 223 6.34 6.55 -45.26
CA GLY A 223 5.06 7.15 -45.60
C GLY A 223 4.01 6.16 -46.16
N MET A 224 4.25 4.85 -46.06
CA MET A 224 3.26 3.85 -46.45
C MET A 224 2.12 3.80 -45.42
N SER A 225 0.86 3.79 -45.89
CA SER A 225 -0.31 3.71 -45.00
C SER A 225 -0.42 2.33 -44.34
N ASN A 226 -1.02 2.25 -43.15
CA ASN A 226 -1.23 0.97 -42.46
C ASN A 226 -2.03 -0.03 -43.33
N ALA A 227 -3.05 0.43 -44.05
CA ALA A 227 -3.82 -0.42 -44.97
C ALA A 227 -2.97 -0.96 -46.13
N SER A 228 -2.02 -0.17 -46.64
CA SER A 228 -1.08 -0.64 -47.68
C SER A 228 -0.06 -1.64 -47.13
N ILE A 229 0.39 -1.44 -45.89
CA ILE A 229 1.28 -2.39 -45.19
C ILE A 229 0.53 -3.72 -44.95
N ASP A 230 -0.72 -3.67 -44.50
CA ASP A 230 -1.56 -4.86 -44.30
C ASP A 230 -1.80 -5.62 -45.61
N ALA A 231 -2.04 -4.90 -46.72
CA ALA A 231 -2.15 -5.50 -48.04
C ALA A 231 -0.85 -6.20 -48.45
N LEU A 232 0.31 -5.59 -48.18
CA LEU A 232 1.61 -6.20 -48.41
C LEU A 232 1.83 -7.44 -47.54
N ILE A 233 1.48 -7.39 -46.25
CA ILE A 233 1.56 -8.55 -45.35
C ILE A 233 0.73 -9.71 -45.91
N ASN A 234 -0.52 -9.45 -46.32
CA ASN A 234 -1.40 -10.46 -46.91
C ASN A 234 -0.82 -11.04 -48.21
N GLN A 235 -0.20 -10.22 -49.05
CA GLN A 235 0.50 -10.67 -50.25
C GLN A 235 1.68 -11.59 -49.90
N LEU A 236 2.48 -11.24 -48.88
CA LEU A 236 3.62 -12.05 -48.45
C LEU A 236 3.17 -13.39 -47.84
N VAL A 237 2.10 -13.40 -47.06
CA VAL A 237 1.47 -14.62 -46.54
C VAL A 237 0.95 -15.50 -47.69
N ALA A 238 0.30 -14.92 -48.70
CA ALA A 238 -0.13 -15.66 -49.89
C ALA A 238 1.07 -16.27 -50.66
N ALA A 239 2.21 -15.60 -50.64
CA ALA A 239 3.49 -16.08 -51.15
C ALA A 239 4.22 -17.05 -50.20
N GLN A 240 3.53 -17.60 -49.19
CA GLN A 240 4.03 -18.58 -48.22
C GLN A 240 5.10 -18.05 -47.24
N LEU A 241 5.30 -16.74 -47.12
CA LEU A 241 6.15 -16.21 -46.04
C LEU A 241 5.46 -16.48 -44.69
N PRO A 242 6.12 -17.16 -43.73
CA PRO A 242 5.54 -17.34 -42.41
C PRO A 242 5.55 -15.99 -41.69
N VAL A 243 4.37 -15.43 -41.43
CA VAL A 243 4.21 -14.21 -40.64
C VAL A 243 3.59 -14.58 -39.29
N PRO A 244 4.24 -14.30 -38.16
CA PRO A 244 3.67 -14.57 -36.84
C PRO A 244 2.37 -13.78 -36.61
N ALA A 245 1.41 -14.39 -35.91
CA ALA A 245 0.09 -13.79 -35.68
C ALA A 245 0.16 -12.40 -35.02
N SER A 246 1.12 -12.20 -34.10
CA SER A 246 1.32 -10.94 -33.37
C SER A 246 1.81 -9.77 -34.23
N VAL A 247 2.30 -10.03 -35.45
CA VAL A 247 2.75 -9.01 -36.41
C VAL A 247 2.10 -9.21 -37.79
N SER A 248 0.95 -9.88 -37.81
CA SER A 248 0.12 -10.06 -38.99
C SER A 248 -0.65 -8.78 -39.34
N ALA A 249 -1.32 -8.79 -40.50
CA ALA A 249 -2.14 -7.67 -40.97
C ALA A 249 -3.17 -7.26 -39.90
N GLY A 250 -3.23 -5.96 -39.58
CA GLY A 250 -4.09 -5.42 -38.53
C GLY A 250 -3.70 -5.74 -37.08
N GLN A 251 -2.63 -6.53 -36.84
CA GLN A 251 -2.16 -6.89 -35.49
C GLN A 251 -0.84 -6.21 -35.12
N TRP A 252 0.04 -5.99 -36.10
CA TRP A 252 1.37 -5.42 -35.88
C TRP A 252 1.33 -4.01 -35.22
N GLU A 253 0.25 -3.26 -35.40
CA GLU A 253 0.03 -1.95 -34.78
C GLU A 253 -0.08 -2.00 -33.25
N THR A 254 -0.40 -3.16 -32.70
CA THR A 254 -0.48 -3.41 -31.25
C THR A 254 0.68 -4.23 -30.70
N TYR A 255 1.72 -4.47 -31.51
CA TYR A 255 2.90 -5.20 -31.07
C TYR A 255 3.72 -4.35 -30.08
N LEU A 256 3.68 -4.72 -28.80
CA LEU A 256 4.34 -4.02 -27.68
C LEU A 256 5.49 -4.75 -26.95
N PRO A 257 5.96 -5.97 -27.31
CA PRO A 257 7.10 -6.59 -26.60
C PRO A 257 8.38 -5.75 -26.52
N TRP A 258 8.53 -4.69 -27.32
CA TRP A 258 9.61 -3.72 -27.16
C TRP A 258 9.51 -2.89 -25.86
N MET A 259 8.32 -2.83 -25.25
CA MET A 259 8.04 -2.19 -23.96
C MET A 259 7.99 -3.27 -22.87
N SER A 260 9.11 -3.51 -22.19
CA SER A 260 9.16 -4.48 -21.08
C SER A 260 9.57 -3.78 -19.79
N PRO A 261 8.77 -3.88 -18.70
CA PRO A 261 7.40 -4.45 -18.63
C PRO A 261 6.36 -3.71 -19.49
N LEU A 262 5.23 -4.35 -19.83
CA LEU A 262 4.18 -3.78 -20.69
C LEU A 262 3.34 -2.67 -20.03
N SER A 263 3.43 -2.54 -18.70
CA SER A 263 2.77 -1.51 -17.91
C SER A 263 3.75 -0.43 -17.47
N LEU A 264 3.25 0.79 -17.32
CA LEU A 264 3.80 1.78 -16.41
C LEU A 264 3.08 1.65 -15.08
N ASP A 265 3.84 1.50 -14.00
CA ASP A 265 3.29 1.34 -12.66
C ASP A 265 4.24 1.93 -11.61
N TRP A 266 3.93 1.73 -10.33
CA TRP A 266 4.73 2.24 -9.23
C TRP A 266 6.21 1.83 -9.28
N ASN A 267 6.59 0.72 -9.93
CA ASN A 267 7.99 0.32 -10.08
C ASN A 267 8.82 1.34 -10.88
N ASP A 268 8.18 2.09 -11.77
CA ASP A 268 8.84 3.15 -12.53
C ASP A 268 9.06 4.43 -11.71
N LEU A 269 8.29 4.61 -10.63
CA LEU A 269 8.36 5.79 -9.76
C LEU A 269 9.12 5.53 -8.45
N LYS A 270 9.13 4.29 -7.96
CA LYS A 270 9.58 3.97 -6.59
C LYS A 270 10.98 4.48 -6.27
N GLY A 271 11.93 4.32 -7.19
CA GLY A 271 13.33 4.71 -6.95
C GLY A 271 13.46 6.19 -6.59
N PRO A 272 13.13 7.12 -7.50
CA PRO A 272 13.24 8.55 -7.21
C PRO A 272 12.19 9.06 -6.21
N ALA A 273 11.00 8.44 -6.11
CA ALA A 273 9.93 8.91 -5.23
C ALA A 273 10.07 8.50 -3.76
N THR A 274 10.72 7.37 -3.46
CA THR A 274 10.80 6.81 -2.10
C THR A 274 11.27 7.82 -1.04
N PRO A 275 12.33 8.62 -1.26
CA PRO A 275 12.76 9.60 -0.25
C PRO A 275 11.68 10.64 0.08
N GLY A 276 10.97 11.16 -0.93
CA GLY A 276 9.86 12.10 -0.73
C GLY A 276 8.64 11.44 -0.09
N ILE A 277 8.34 10.19 -0.47
CA ILE A 277 7.22 9.42 0.06
C ILE A 277 7.40 9.11 1.56
N LEU A 278 8.60 8.68 1.97
CA LEU A 278 8.92 8.29 3.34
C LEU A 278 9.35 9.45 4.25
N ALA A 279 9.46 10.66 3.70
CA ALA A 279 9.97 11.82 4.39
C ALA A 279 9.18 12.08 5.68
N GLN A 280 9.91 12.20 6.79
CA GLN A 280 9.39 12.81 8.00
C GLN A 280 9.56 14.32 7.87
N VAL A 281 8.48 15.07 8.13
CA VAL A 281 8.52 16.54 8.11
C VAL A 281 8.18 17.04 9.50
N CYS A 282 9.04 17.91 10.02
CA CYS A 282 8.91 18.53 11.32
C CYS A 282 8.67 20.02 11.20
N MET A 283 7.60 20.50 11.82
CA MET A 283 7.26 21.92 11.87
C MET A 283 7.44 22.44 13.29
N VAL A 284 8.23 23.51 13.45
CA VAL A 284 8.37 24.22 14.74
C VAL A 284 7.47 25.44 14.71
N THR A 285 6.35 25.39 15.42
CA THR A 285 5.48 26.56 15.53
C THR A 285 6.03 27.54 16.57
N PRO A 286 6.03 28.87 16.30
CA PRO A 286 6.50 29.86 17.27
C PRO A 286 5.80 29.71 18.63
N GLY A 287 6.60 29.60 19.70
CA GLY A 287 6.11 29.43 21.07
C GLY A 287 5.86 27.96 21.48
N SER A 288 5.98 27.01 20.56
CA SER A 288 5.92 25.58 20.91
C SER A 288 7.22 25.12 21.56
N SER A 289 7.12 24.31 22.62
CA SER A 289 8.27 23.62 23.22
C SER A 289 8.68 22.36 22.45
N TRP A 290 7.88 21.92 21.47
CA TRP A 290 8.07 20.66 20.75
C TRP A 290 7.82 20.84 19.25
N PRO A 291 8.65 20.25 18.37
CA PRO A 291 8.32 20.17 16.95
C PRO A 291 7.10 19.25 16.74
N SER A 292 6.26 19.62 15.77
CA SER A 292 5.19 18.78 15.23
C SER A 292 5.78 17.97 14.08
N CYS A 293 6.07 16.68 14.31
CA CYS A 293 6.66 15.81 13.29
C CYS A 293 5.69 14.72 12.86
N MET A 294 5.52 14.57 11.55
CA MET A 294 4.71 13.51 10.97
C MET A 294 5.59 12.68 10.03
N ASN A 295 5.55 11.36 10.18
CA ASN A 295 6.14 10.43 9.23
C ASN A 295 5.32 10.43 7.94
N GLU A 296 6.00 10.31 6.78
CA GLU A 296 5.33 10.25 5.47
C GLU A 296 4.47 11.48 5.19
N GLU A 297 4.80 12.62 5.80
CA GLU A 297 3.96 13.82 5.81
C GLU A 297 3.66 14.32 4.40
N ASN A 298 4.66 14.31 3.52
CA ASN A 298 4.47 14.69 2.11
C ASN A 298 3.40 13.82 1.42
N SER A 299 3.36 12.53 1.75
CA SER A 299 2.39 11.59 1.20
C SER A 299 1.00 11.80 1.82
N PHE A 300 0.95 12.08 3.13
CA PHE A 300 -0.26 12.48 3.82
C PHE A 300 -0.85 13.75 3.19
N GLU A 301 -0.05 14.79 3.01
CA GLU A 301 -0.46 16.06 2.42
C GLU A 301 -0.94 15.86 0.98
N PHE A 302 -0.18 15.15 0.13
CA PHE A 302 -0.58 14.84 -1.26
C PHE A 302 -1.95 14.16 -1.38
N THR A 303 -2.35 13.41 -0.35
CA THR A 303 -3.61 12.66 -0.30
C THR A 303 -4.65 13.28 0.65
N ALA A 304 -4.37 14.43 1.25
CA ALA A 304 -5.26 15.16 2.15
C ALA A 304 -5.70 16.49 1.52
N ASN A 305 -6.41 17.32 2.29
CA ASN A 305 -6.43 18.78 2.13
C ASN A 305 -6.80 19.28 0.70
N SER A 306 -7.70 18.57 0.02
CA SER A 306 -8.09 18.85 -1.38
C SER A 306 -6.94 18.75 -2.41
N GLN A 307 -5.86 18.06 -2.05
CA GLN A 307 -4.73 17.79 -2.93
C GLN A 307 -5.06 16.69 -3.94
N PRO A 308 -4.28 16.57 -5.03
CA PRO A 308 -4.63 15.71 -6.16
C PRO A 308 -4.89 14.23 -5.81
N GLY A 309 -4.18 13.69 -4.79
CA GLY A 309 -4.33 12.32 -4.34
C GLY A 309 -5.54 12.06 -3.45
N ASN A 310 -6.26 13.10 -3.01
CA ASN A 310 -7.35 12.99 -2.04
C ASN A 310 -8.46 11.98 -2.39
N PRO A 311 -8.91 11.82 -3.66
CA PRO A 311 -9.91 10.82 -4.01
C PRO A 311 -9.51 9.37 -3.69
N TRP A 312 -8.20 9.09 -3.64
CA TRP A 312 -7.63 7.76 -3.42
C TRP A 312 -7.36 7.44 -1.96
N ARG A 313 -7.69 8.36 -1.06
CA ARG A 313 -7.62 8.16 0.39
C ARG A 313 -9.03 8.11 0.98
N SER A 314 -9.23 7.22 1.94
CA SER A 314 -10.30 7.31 2.92
C SER A 314 -9.65 7.33 4.29
N PRO A 315 -9.95 8.30 5.18
CA PRO A 315 -9.65 8.08 6.58
C PRO A 315 -10.34 6.78 7.03
N PRO A 316 -9.82 6.08 8.05
CA PRO A 316 -10.45 4.85 8.54
C PRO A 316 -11.90 5.16 8.91
N GLY A 317 -12.84 4.58 8.16
CA GLY A 317 -14.27 4.73 8.36
C GLY A 317 -14.80 3.66 9.30
N GLY A 318 -15.91 3.96 9.98
CA GLY A 318 -16.57 2.99 10.85
C GLY A 318 -17.33 1.90 10.08
N SER A 319 -17.29 0.70 10.63
CA SER A 319 -18.12 -0.45 10.28
C SER A 319 -19.56 -0.19 10.67
N CYS A 320 -20.45 -0.02 9.69
CA CYS A 320 -21.84 0.34 9.95
C CYS A 320 -22.79 -0.15 8.84
N PHE A 321 -24.08 -0.06 9.15
CA PHE A 321 -25.19 -0.28 8.24
C PHE A 321 -25.87 1.03 7.85
N LEU A 322 -26.43 1.09 6.64
CA LEU A 322 -27.35 2.17 6.28
C LEU A 322 -28.72 1.95 6.97
N ALA A 323 -29.47 3.03 7.12
CA ALA A 323 -30.84 2.99 7.64
C ALA A 323 -31.70 1.95 6.92
N GLY A 324 -32.62 1.31 7.65
CA GLY A 324 -33.51 0.28 7.12
C GLY A 324 -33.09 -1.15 7.43
N ALA A 325 -31.82 -1.40 7.83
CA ALA A 325 -31.42 -2.68 8.39
C ALA A 325 -32.24 -3.00 9.66
N LYS A 326 -32.63 -4.26 9.84
CA LYS A 326 -33.47 -4.71 10.97
C LYS A 326 -32.68 -5.58 11.91
N VAL A 327 -32.73 -5.26 13.20
CA VAL A 327 -32.09 -5.99 14.29
C VAL A 327 -33.11 -6.92 14.94
N LEU A 328 -32.70 -8.15 15.25
CA LEU A 328 -33.51 -9.10 15.98
C LEU A 328 -33.47 -8.78 17.48
N MET A 329 -34.61 -8.41 18.03
CA MET A 329 -34.76 -8.08 19.45
C MET A 329 -34.79 -9.35 20.32
N ALA A 330 -34.52 -9.21 21.62
CA ALA A 330 -34.53 -10.33 22.55
C ALA A 330 -35.88 -11.05 22.62
N ASP A 331 -37.00 -10.33 22.45
CA ASP A 331 -38.36 -10.86 22.42
C ASP A 331 -38.75 -11.53 21.08
N GLY A 332 -37.85 -11.50 20.09
CA GLY A 332 -38.06 -12.05 18.75
C GLY A 332 -38.70 -11.08 17.75
N SER A 333 -39.03 -9.86 18.16
CA SER A 333 -39.46 -8.79 17.24
C SER A 333 -38.29 -8.28 16.40
N LEU A 334 -38.61 -7.59 15.30
CA LEU A 334 -37.63 -6.91 14.45
C LEU A 334 -37.78 -5.41 14.62
N LYS A 335 -36.67 -4.71 14.82
CA LYS A 335 -36.64 -3.26 14.96
C LYS A 335 -35.59 -2.66 14.03
N HIS A 336 -35.92 -1.54 13.42
CA HIS A 336 -34.98 -0.84 12.54
C HIS A 336 -33.75 -0.36 13.33
N ILE A 337 -32.55 -0.48 12.75
CA ILE A 337 -31.29 -0.19 13.44
C ILE A 337 -31.25 1.27 13.91
N GLU A 338 -31.76 2.21 13.11
CA GLU A 338 -31.83 3.63 13.43
C GLU A 338 -32.78 3.97 14.59
N GLN A 339 -33.57 2.99 15.06
CA GLN A 339 -34.49 3.14 16.19
C GLN A 339 -33.98 2.49 17.48
N ILE A 340 -32.90 1.70 17.41
CA ILE A 340 -32.29 1.03 18.56
C ILE A 340 -31.66 2.08 19.49
N LYS A 341 -31.73 1.84 20.80
CA LYS A 341 -31.15 2.73 21.82
C LYS A 341 -30.31 1.95 22.81
N ALA A 342 -29.34 2.63 23.43
CA ALA A 342 -28.64 2.08 24.59
C ALA A 342 -29.64 1.63 25.67
N GLY A 343 -29.42 0.43 26.21
CA GLY A 343 -30.31 -0.26 27.15
C GLY A 343 -31.33 -1.20 26.51
N ASP A 344 -31.59 -1.11 25.19
CA ASP A 344 -32.44 -2.09 24.49
C ASP A 344 -31.83 -3.50 24.62
N GLN A 345 -32.69 -4.53 24.67
CA GLN A 345 -32.24 -5.93 24.65
C GLN A 345 -32.38 -6.54 23.26
N VAL A 346 -31.26 -6.98 22.71
CA VAL A 346 -31.19 -7.64 21.39
C VAL A 346 -30.85 -9.11 21.52
N ARG A 347 -31.17 -9.88 20.48
CA ARG A 347 -30.78 -11.28 20.37
C ARG A 347 -29.35 -11.38 19.87
N THR A 348 -28.59 -12.26 20.51
CA THR A 348 -27.25 -12.67 20.12
C THR A 348 -27.21 -14.19 19.98
N ARG A 349 -26.08 -14.72 19.52
CA ARG A 349 -25.84 -16.16 19.38
C ARG A 349 -25.83 -16.89 20.73
N SER A 350 -25.45 -16.18 21.80
CA SER A 350 -25.29 -16.69 23.16
C SER A 350 -26.51 -16.42 24.06
N GLY A 351 -27.53 -15.72 23.56
CA GLY A 351 -28.72 -15.38 24.33
C GLY A 351 -29.18 -13.95 24.08
N SER A 352 -29.65 -13.26 25.11
CA SER A 352 -29.99 -11.83 25.02
C SER A 352 -28.83 -10.99 25.56
N ALA A 353 -28.60 -9.83 24.97
CA ALA A 353 -27.59 -8.86 25.39
C ALA A 353 -28.16 -7.44 25.44
N HIS A 354 -27.65 -6.59 26.33
CA HIS A 354 -28.01 -5.17 26.31
C HIS A 354 -27.17 -4.43 25.27
N VAL A 355 -27.79 -3.48 24.59
CA VAL A 355 -27.09 -2.50 23.77
C VAL A 355 -26.40 -1.52 24.71
N LEU A 356 -25.07 -1.45 24.63
CA LEU A 356 -24.24 -0.54 25.41
C LEU A 356 -24.08 0.82 24.72
N ALA A 357 -23.92 0.80 23.39
CA ALA A 357 -23.82 2.02 22.58
C ALA A 357 -24.41 1.81 21.18
N THR A 358 -24.80 2.91 20.55
CA THR A 358 -25.34 2.94 19.18
C THR A 358 -24.52 3.90 18.34
N PRO A 359 -23.30 3.51 17.88
CA PRO A 359 -22.51 4.32 16.98
C PRO A 359 -23.32 4.84 15.81
N THR A 360 -23.20 6.14 15.56
CA THR A 360 -23.91 6.86 14.48
C THR A 360 -22.92 7.79 13.80
N LEU A 361 -22.62 7.54 12.53
CA LEU A 361 -21.62 8.28 11.75
C LEU A 361 -22.23 8.81 10.46
N VAL A 362 -21.56 9.77 9.82
CA VAL A 362 -21.95 10.32 8.51
C VAL A 362 -20.98 9.80 7.45
N LEU A 363 -21.51 9.20 6.39
CA LEU A 363 -20.73 8.57 5.34
C LEU A 363 -20.11 9.61 4.38
N GLN A 364 -18.78 9.60 4.23
CA GLN A 364 -18.06 10.59 3.43
C GLN A 364 -17.75 10.13 1.99
N ASN A 365 -18.79 10.04 1.15
CA ASN A 365 -18.65 9.66 -0.27
C ASN A 365 -17.84 8.36 -0.47
N GLU A 366 -18.32 7.29 0.14
CA GLU A 366 -17.68 5.99 0.23
C GLU A 366 -18.47 4.92 -0.54
N GLU A 367 -17.78 3.85 -0.89
CA GLU A 367 -18.42 2.66 -1.43
C GLU A 367 -19.14 1.91 -0.31
N VAL A 368 -20.40 1.57 -0.55
CA VAL A 368 -21.20 0.70 0.31
C VAL A 368 -21.62 -0.53 -0.47
N TYR A 369 -21.84 -1.61 0.27
CA TYR A 369 -21.98 -2.93 -0.31
C TYR A 369 -23.30 -3.58 0.08
N GLY A 370 -23.79 -4.43 -0.81
CA GLY A 370 -24.84 -5.40 -0.56
C GLY A 370 -24.39 -6.76 -1.07
N PHE A 371 -25.04 -7.85 -0.64
CA PHE A 371 -24.84 -9.16 -1.25
C PHE A 371 -26.18 -9.87 -1.44
N ASN A 372 -26.24 -10.82 -2.39
CA ASN A 372 -27.43 -11.61 -2.70
C ASN A 372 -28.74 -10.81 -2.90
N ASN A 373 -28.64 -9.50 -3.21
CA ASN A 373 -29.78 -8.57 -3.28
C ASN A 373 -30.51 -8.38 -1.95
N LEU A 374 -29.80 -8.44 -0.82
CA LEU A 374 -30.35 -8.09 0.49
C LEU A 374 -30.94 -6.68 0.50
N GLY A 375 -31.99 -6.50 1.30
CA GLY A 375 -32.70 -5.23 1.42
C GLY A 375 -31.98 -4.11 2.18
N PHE A 376 -30.69 -4.28 2.51
CA PHE A 376 -29.88 -3.30 3.24
C PHE A 376 -28.45 -3.22 2.69
N LEU A 377 -27.76 -2.13 3.01
CA LEU A 377 -26.38 -1.85 2.61
C LEU A 377 -25.48 -1.65 3.84
N PHE A 378 -24.19 -1.92 3.69
CA PHE A 378 -23.19 -1.86 4.75
C PHE A 378 -21.83 -1.34 4.24
N THR A 379 -20.96 -0.87 5.14
CA THR A 379 -19.60 -0.40 4.80
C THR A 379 -18.64 -1.57 4.59
N GLY A 380 -17.54 -1.35 3.86
CA GLY A 380 -16.64 -2.43 3.42
C GLY A 380 -15.95 -3.20 4.54
N THR A 381 -15.72 -2.57 5.70
CA THR A 381 -15.08 -3.18 6.87
C THR A 381 -16.04 -3.99 7.74
N HIS A 382 -17.36 -3.91 7.54
CA HIS A 382 -18.33 -4.50 8.47
C HIS A 382 -18.19 -6.03 8.58
N PRO A 383 -17.89 -6.60 9.77
CA PRO A 383 -17.57 -8.01 9.90
C PRO A 383 -18.83 -8.89 10.09
N PHE A 384 -19.04 -9.79 9.13
CA PHE A 384 -20.02 -10.87 9.22
C PHE A 384 -19.39 -12.12 9.81
N LEU A 385 -20.12 -12.85 10.65
CA LEU A 385 -19.65 -14.15 11.12
C LEU A 385 -19.77 -15.19 10.00
N THR A 386 -18.78 -16.06 9.89
CA THR A 386 -18.82 -17.24 9.02
C THR A 386 -19.40 -18.44 9.78
N LEU A 387 -20.11 -19.29 9.05
CA LEU A 387 -20.59 -20.57 9.57
C LEU A 387 -19.51 -21.63 9.36
N ASN A 388 -18.46 -21.60 10.19
CA ASN A 388 -17.41 -22.63 10.13
C ASN A 388 -17.82 -23.89 10.90
N ALA A 389 -17.73 -25.05 10.23
CA ALA A 389 -17.86 -26.34 10.88
C ALA A 389 -16.56 -26.66 11.65
N ALA A 390 -16.69 -27.13 12.90
CA ALA A 390 -15.59 -27.69 13.71
C ALA A 390 -14.38 -26.78 14.01
N GLY A 391 -14.51 -25.45 13.95
CA GLY A 391 -13.47 -24.51 14.38
C GLY A 391 -12.29 -24.36 13.42
N GLN A 392 -12.44 -24.75 12.16
CA GLN A 392 -11.46 -24.54 11.09
C GLN A 392 -11.91 -23.41 10.16
N GLY A 393 -10.98 -22.54 9.74
CA GLY A 393 -11.24 -21.41 8.83
C GLY A 393 -11.45 -20.07 9.53
N ALA A 394 -11.47 -18.99 8.74
CA ALA A 394 -11.67 -17.61 9.20
C ALA A 394 -13.07 -17.43 9.77
N LYS A 395 -13.20 -16.87 10.98
CA LYS A 395 -14.49 -16.69 11.68
C LYS A 395 -15.26 -15.46 11.21
N LEU A 396 -14.57 -14.51 10.57
CA LEU A 396 -15.14 -13.27 10.08
C LEU A 396 -15.03 -13.20 8.56
N ALA A 397 -15.92 -12.45 7.94
CA ALA A 397 -15.83 -12.06 6.54
C ALA A 397 -16.29 -10.60 6.38
N CYS A 398 -15.55 -9.81 5.61
CA CYS A 398 -15.93 -8.46 5.20
C CYS A 398 -15.37 -8.16 3.80
N VAL A 399 -15.84 -7.09 3.16
CA VAL A 399 -15.42 -6.77 1.78
C VAL A 399 -13.97 -6.30 1.76
N GLN A 400 -13.54 -5.56 2.79
CA GLN A 400 -12.22 -4.94 2.90
C GLN A 400 -11.47 -5.49 4.14
N PRO A 401 -10.92 -6.72 4.08
CA PRO A 401 -10.32 -7.36 5.24
C PRO A 401 -9.06 -6.65 5.75
N VAL A 402 -8.22 -6.12 4.86
CA VAL A 402 -7.02 -5.36 5.24
C VAL A 402 -7.39 -4.10 6.02
N ASP A 403 -8.44 -3.39 5.58
CA ASP A 403 -8.88 -2.15 6.24
C ASP A 403 -9.47 -2.45 7.63
N LEU A 404 -10.22 -3.55 7.77
CA LEU A 404 -10.71 -4.03 9.07
C LEU A 404 -9.54 -4.43 10.00
N MET A 405 -8.52 -5.11 9.47
CA MET A 405 -7.31 -5.45 10.23
C MET A 405 -6.59 -4.21 10.75
N ASN A 406 -6.54 -3.13 9.98
CA ASN A 406 -5.89 -1.90 10.41
C ASN A 406 -6.75 -1.07 11.40
N THR A 407 -8.08 -1.18 11.29
CA THR A 407 -9.00 -0.41 12.14
C THR A 407 -9.16 -1.07 13.50
N VAL A 408 -9.27 -2.41 13.53
CA VAL A 408 -9.39 -3.20 14.77
C VAL A 408 -8.48 -4.43 14.70
N PRO A 409 -7.17 -4.26 14.96
CA PRO A 409 -6.17 -5.31 14.79
C PRO A 409 -6.49 -6.63 15.49
N THR A 410 -7.02 -6.58 16.70
CA THR A 410 -7.37 -7.79 17.46
C THR A 410 -8.34 -8.74 16.73
N LEU A 411 -9.16 -8.26 15.77
CA LEU A 411 -10.07 -9.11 14.99
C LEU A 411 -9.32 -10.02 13.99
N SER A 412 -8.11 -9.65 13.56
CA SER A 412 -7.26 -10.45 12.66
C SER A 412 -6.98 -11.84 13.25
N THR A 413 -6.91 -11.95 14.58
CA THR A 413 -6.68 -13.20 15.31
C THR A 413 -7.77 -14.25 15.11
N LEU A 414 -8.95 -13.84 14.66
CA LEU A 414 -10.08 -14.72 14.35
C LEU A 414 -10.09 -15.18 12.88
N GLY A 415 -9.23 -14.60 12.05
CA GLY A 415 -9.24 -14.76 10.59
C GLY A 415 -10.38 -13.98 9.94
N ILE A 416 -10.03 -13.20 8.92
CA ILE A 416 -10.98 -12.38 8.16
C ILE A 416 -10.92 -12.78 6.69
N ALA A 417 -12.01 -13.33 6.18
CA ALA A 417 -12.18 -13.68 4.78
C ALA A 417 -12.68 -12.48 3.96
N THR A 418 -12.31 -12.46 2.68
CA THR A 418 -12.91 -11.53 1.73
C THR A 418 -14.34 -11.95 1.43
N LEU A 419 -15.29 -11.07 1.70
CA LEU A 419 -16.71 -11.27 1.43
C LEU A 419 -16.97 -11.15 -0.08
N GLY A 420 -17.49 -12.21 -0.68
CA GLY A 420 -17.81 -12.25 -2.10
C GLY A 420 -18.12 -13.67 -2.56
N PRO A 421 -18.39 -13.87 -3.87
CA PRO A 421 -18.61 -15.21 -4.41
C PRO A 421 -17.42 -16.13 -4.09
N GLY A 422 -17.71 -17.26 -3.43
CA GLY A 422 -16.70 -18.24 -3.03
C GLY A 422 -16.13 -18.07 -1.62
N CYS A 423 -16.56 -17.05 -0.87
CA CYS A 423 -16.21 -16.96 0.56
C CYS A 423 -16.87 -18.09 1.38
N PRO A 424 -16.38 -18.39 2.59
CA PRO A 424 -17.09 -19.28 3.51
C PRO A 424 -18.55 -18.83 3.71
N PRO A 425 -19.53 -19.75 3.80
CA PRO A 425 -20.91 -19.38 4.05
C PRO A 425 -21.02 -18.53 5.32
N LEU A 426 -21.82 -17.46 5.27
CA LEU A 426 -22.06 -16.64 6.45
C LEU A 426 -22.98 -17.37 7.43
N MET A 427 -22.86 -17.02 8.72
CA MET A 427 -23.75 -17.46 9.76
C MET A 427 -25.03 -16.64 9.71
N GLY A 428 -26.07 -17.23 9.11
CA GLY A 428 -27.43 -16.75 9.21
C GLY A 428 -28.13 -17.18 10.50
N TRP A 429 -29.31 -16.61 10.74
CA TRP A 429 -30.15 -16.95 11.89
C TRP A 429 -31.61 -17.15 11.48
N ALA A 430 -32.13 -18.36 11.68
CA ALA A 430 -33.53 -18.66 11.43
C ALA A 430 -34.06 -19.70 12.42
N ARG A 431 -35.33 -19.55 12.84
CA ARG A 431 -35.99 -20.46 13.80
C ARG A 431 -35.17 -20.71 15.07
N ASN A 432 -34.52 -19.65 15.60
CA ASN A 432 -33.63 -19.69 16.77
C ASN A 432 -32.42 -20.63 16.63
N ALA A 433 -31.93 -20.84 15.42
CA ALA A 433 -30.74 -21.63 15.16
C ALA A 433 -29.85 -20.98 14.07
N PRO A 434 -28.52 -21.23 14.09
CA PRO A 434 -27.64 -20.87 13.00
C PRO A 434 -28.04 -21.57 11.69
N THR A 435 -27.99 -20.85 10.57
CA THR A 435 -28.25 -21.38 9.22
C THR A 435 -27.23 -20.85 8.21
N PRO A 436 -26.70 -21.65 7.27
CA PRO A 436 -25.72 -21.17 6.30
C PRO A 436 -26.34 -20.19 5.30
N ILE A 437 -25.63 -19.10 5.01
CA ILE A 437 -25.95 -18.17 3.91
C ILE A 437 -24.79 -18.15 2.92
N PRO A 438 -24.88 -18.84 1.77
CA PRO A 438 -23.87 -18.75 0.73
C PRO A 438 -23.92 -17.39 0.04
N VAL A 439 -22.77 -16.75 -0.15
CA VAL A 439 -22.66 -15.48 -0.88
C VAL A 439 -22.43 -15.79 -2.36
N THR A 440 -23.35 -15.35 -3.22
CA THR A 440 -23.35 -15.64 -4.66
C THR A 440 -23.17 -14.39 -5.52
N SER A 441 -23.46 -13.21 -4.98
CA SER A 441 -23.24 -11.93 -5.64
C SER A 441 -22.88 -10.85 -4.63
N LEU A 442 -22.04 -9.90 -5.05
CA LEU A 442 -21.72 -8.69 -4.32
C LEU A 442 -22.16 -7.49 -5.17
N GLN A 443 -22.83 -6.52 -4.58
CA GLN A 443 -23.21 -5.26 -5.19
C GLN A 443 -22.43 -4.12 -4.54
N THR A 444 -21.92 -3.19 -5.36
CA THR A 444 -21.21 -1.99 -4.89
C THR A 444 -21.98 -0.75 -5.33
N GLN A 445 -22.13 0.23 -4.43
CA GLN A 445 -22.76 1.50 -4.73
C GLN A 445 -21.98 2.63 -4.06
N LEU A 446 -21.77 3.73 -4.77
CA LEU A 446 -21.23 4.95 -4.14
C LEU A 446 -22.36 5.64 -3.36
N ARG A 447 -22.09 6.03 -2.12
CA ARG A 447 -22.99 6.79 -1.24
C ARG A 447 -22.21 7.84 -0.49
N GLY A 448 -22.79 9.02 -0.30
CA GLY A 448 -22.15 10.12 0.41
C GLY A 448 -23.15 11.20 0.81
N GLY A 449 -22.64 12.34 1.29
CA GLY A 449 -23.45 13.44 1.80
C GLY A 449 -23.89 13.22 3.25
N ASP A 450 -25.05 13.78 3.64
CA ASP A 450 -25.63 13.66 4.98
C ASP A 450 -26.18 12.24 5.29
N THR A 451 -25.67 11.20 4.61
CA THR A 451 -26.12 9.82 4.81
C THR A 451 -25.60 9.31 6.15
N THR A 452 -26.53 8.99 7.06
CA THR A 452 -26.20 8.41 8.37
C THR A 452 -26.07 6.89 8.29
N ILE A 453 -25.03 6.37 8.94
CA ILE A 453 -24.77 4.94 9.12
C ILE A 453 -24.77 4.59 10.62
N TYR A 454 -25.16 3.36 10.94
CA TYR A 454 -25.47 2.89 12.28
C TYR A 454 -24.74 1.58 12.60
N ASP A 455 -24.27 1.43 13.84
CA ASP A 455 -23.79 0.16 14.39
C ASP A 455 -24.32 -0.01 15.82
N LEU A 456 -24.16 -1.19 16.40
CA LEU A 456 -24.47 -1.49 17.79
C LEU A 456 -23.24 -2.05 18.48
N VAL A 457 -22.95 -1.57 19.69
CA VAL A 457 -22.06 -2.27 20.64
C VAL A 457 -22.94 -2.87 21.72
N VAL A 458 -22.87 -4.18 21.92
CA VAL A 458 -23.70 -4.93 22.88
C VAL A 458 -22.84 -5.51 23.99
N ASP A 459 -23.46 -6.05 25.04
CA ASP A 459 -22.75 -6.81 26.08
C ASP A 459 -21.86 -7.88 25.42
N PHE A 460 -20.60 -7.90 25.84
CA PHE A 460 -19.58 -8.81 25.33
C PHE A 460 -19.78 -10.22 25.87
N ASP A 461 -19.60 -11.21 25.01
CA ASP A 461 -19.60 -12.61 25.40
C ASP A 461 -18.32 -12.99 26.19
N PRO A 462 -18.21 -14.22 26.74
CA PRO A 462 -17.01 -14.65 27.46
C PRO A 462 -15.72 -14.65 26.62
N GLN A 463 -15.81 -14.62 25.30
CA GLN A 463 -14.70 -14.52 24.37
C GLN A 463 -14.32 -13.06 24.04
N GLY A 464 -15.10 -12.09 24.55
CA GLY A 464 -14.89 -10.67 24.32
C GLY A 464 -15.44 -10.19 22.98
N LEU A 465 -16.43 -10.89 22.42
CA LEU A 465 -17.10 -10.51 21.18
C LEU A 465 -18.42 -9.77 21.46
N SER A 466 -18.67 -8.71 20.68
CA SER A 466 -19.93 -7.95 20.68
C SER A 466 -20.69 -8.35 19.41
N GLU A 467 -21.54 -9.38 19.50
CA GLU A 467 -22.27 -9.95 18.37
C GLU A 467 -23.76 -9.66 18.44
N TYR A 468 -24.39 -9.37 17.31
CA TYR A 468 -25.83 -9.23 17.20
C TYR A 468 -26.36 -9.74 15.87
N ILE A 469 -27.68 -9.82 15.73
CA ILE A 469 -28.34 -10.38 14.55
C ILE A 469 -29.05 -9.27 13.79
N VAL A 470 -28.70 -9.10 12.51
CA VAL A 470 -29.19 -8.03 11.63
C VAL A 470 -29.59 -8.58 10.25
N GLY A 471 -30.56 -7.97 9.60
CA GLY A 471 -31.07 -8.45 8.31
C GLY A 471 -32.11 -7.54 7.66
N ASP A 472 -32.83 -8.05 6.66
CA ASP A 472 -33.97 -7.36 6.02
C ASP A 472 -35.35 -7.88 6.50
N GLY A 473 -35.32 -8.88 7.39
CA GLY A 473 -36.48 -9.58 7.93
C GLY A 473 -36.82 -10.89 7.22
N THR A 474 -36.22 -11.15 6.05
CA THR A 474 -36.28 -12.45 5.37
C THR A 474 -34.99 -13.22 5.61
N THR A 475 -33.85 -12.55 5.46
CA THR A 475 -32.54 -13.10 5.75
C THR A 475 -31.93 -12.32 6.91
N MET A 476 -31.52 -13.05 7.94
CA MET A 476 -30.86 -12.50 9.13
C MET A 476 -29.46 -13.10 9.21
N CYS A 477 -28.47 -12.26 9.46
CA CYS A 477 -27.05 -12.59 9.59
C CYS A 477 -26.59 -12.30 11.02
N VAL A 478 -25.67 -13.10 11.52
CA VAL A 478 -24.91 -12.77 12.73
C VAL A 478 -23.71 -11.91 12.33
N VAL A 479 -23.55 -10.78 12.99
CA VAL A 479 -22.48 -9.81 12.73
C VAL A 479 -21.77 -9.46 14.02
N SER A 480 -20.53 -8.97 13.92
CA SER A 480 -19.76 -8.45 15.04
C SER A 480 -19.70 -6.92 14.94
N SER A 481 -19.71 -6.24 16.08
CA SER A 481 -19.32 -4.83 16.15
C SER A 481 -17.82 -4.70 15.84
N GLU A 482 -17.42 -3.57 15.26
CA GLU A 482 -16.02 -3.22 15.05
C GLU A 482 -15.41 -2.63 16.32
N VAL A 483 -15.24 -3.49 17.31
CA VAL A 483 -14.62 -3.14 18.60
C VAL A 483 -13.49 -4.11 18.92
N PRO A 484 -12.42 -3.67 19.60
CA PRO A 484 -11.33 -4.54 19.99
C PRO A 484 -11.79 -5.75 20.81
N LEU A 485 -11.16 -6.90 20.59
CA LEU A 485 -11.32 -8.07 21.42
C LEU A 485 -10.54 -7.87 22.72
N PHE A 486 -11.18 -7.31 23.74
CA PHE A 486 -10.55 -7.05 25.05
C PHE A 486 -9.94 -8.30 25.68
N GLY A 487 -10.49 -9.48 25.39
CA GLY A 487 -9.96 -10.76 25.86
C GLY A 487 -8.62 -11.17 25.21
N VAL A 488 -8.28 -10.60 24.04
CA VAL A 488 -7.03 -10.90 23.33
C VAL A 488 -5.88 -10.06 23.88
N ALA A 489 -6.11 -8.76 24.10
CA ALA A 489 -5.08 -7.82 24.57
C ALA A 489 -5.56 -6.98 25.78
N PRO A 490 -5.79 -7.59 26.95
CA PRO A 490 -6.42 -6.93 28.10
C PRO A 490 -5.60 -5.76 28.67
N LEU A 491 -4.27 -5.93 28.76
CA LEU A 491 -3.39 -4.89 29.29
C LEU A 491 -3.28 -3.68 28.34
N ALA A 492 -3.19 -3.94 27.04
CA ALA A 492 -3.19 -2.88 26.01
C ALA A 492 -4.52 -2.11 26.03
N SER A 493 -5.65 -2.83 26.12
CA SER A 493 -6.98 -2.21 26.20
C SER A 493 -7.13 -1.33 27.45
N SER A 494 -6.59 -1.78 28.59
CA SER A 494 -6.55 -0.98 29.82
C SER A 494 -5.68 0.27 29.63
N ALA A 495 -4.51 0.15 29.03
CA ALA A 495 -3.62 1.27 28.78
C ALA A 495 -4.28 2.30 27.84
N LEU A 496 -4.92 1.84 26.75
CA LEU A 496 -5.65 2.66 25.79
C LEU A 496 -6.79 3.45 26.47
N SER A 497 -7.53 2.79 27.36
CA SER A 497 -8.59 3.43 28.16
C SER A 497 -8.03 4.54 29.06
N SER A 498 -6.84 4.33 29.64
CA SER A 498 -6.14 5.36 30.43
C SER A 498 -5.65 6.52 29.56
N VAL A 499 -5.16 6.25 28.34
CA VAL A 499 -4.78 7.30 27.38
C VAL A 499 -6.00 8.18 27.10
N MET A 500 -7.10 7.58 26.65
CA MET A 500 -8.34 8.27 26.33
C MET A 500 -8.86 9.11 27.50
N SER A 501 -8.91 8.53 28.70
CA SER A 501 -9.38 9.23 29.90
C SER A 501 -8.47 10.40 30.31
N GLY A 502 -7.16 10.26 30.09
CA GLY A 502 -6.17 11.28 30.43
C GLY A 502 -6.09 12.45 29.45
N SER A 503 -6.58 12.28 28.22
CA SER A 503 -6.40 13.26 27.13
C SER A 503 -7.70 13.83 26.55
N TRP A 504 -8.84 13.14 26.69
CA TRP A 504 -10.06 13.47 25.95
C TRP A 504 -10.52 14.91 26.13
N SER A 505 -10.55 15.43 27.36
CA SER A 505 -11.00 16.80 27.61
C SER A 505 -10.17 17.84 26.85
N THR A 506 -8.84 17.62 26.74
CA THR A 506 -7.95 18.51 26.02
C THR A 506 -8.12 18.38 24.51
N VAL A 507 -8.27 17.15 24.01
CA VAL A 507 -8.54 16.89 22.57
C VAL A 507 -9.86 17.56 22.17
N GLN A 508 -10.93 17.34 22.93
CA GLN A 508 -12.23 17.94 22.70
C GLN A 508 -12.18 19.47 22.69
N GLN A 509 -11.53 20.07 23.70
CA GLN A 509 -11.36 21.52 23.78
C GLN A 509 -10.56 22.09 22.60
N THR A 510 -9.51 21.37 22.18
CA THR A 510 -8.64 21.78 21.07
C THR A 510 -9.40 21.79 19.74
N LEU A 511 -10.24 20.79 19.51
CA LEU A 511 -10.98 20.64 18.25
C LEU A 511 -12.35 21.32 18.23
N GLN A 512 -12.74 22.03 19.31
CA GLN A 512 -14.08 22.60 19.47
C GLN A 512 -14.50 23.57 18.34
N SER A 513 -13.53 24.19 17.67
CA SER A 513 -13.77 25.14 16.58
C SER A 513 -13.64 24.52 15.18
N VAL A 514 -13.26 23.25 15.08
CA VAL A 514 -13.08 22.58 13.78
C VAL A 514 -14.45 22.24 13.19
N PRO A 515 -14.73 22.59 11.91
CA PRO A 515 -15.96 22.21 11.24
C PRO A 515 -16.19 20.69 11.27
N ALA A 516 -17.44 20.26 11.44
CA ALA A 516 -17.78 18.83 11.58
C ALA A 516 -17.28 17.97 10.42
N ASN A 517 -17.29 18.49 9.19
CA ASN A 517 -16.79 17.80 7.99
C ASN A 517 -15.26 17.70 7.91
N GLN A 518 -14.51 18.41 8.76
CA GLN A 518 -13.04 18.36 8.83
C GLN A 518 -12.53 17.71 10.12
N TRP A 519 -13.41 17.57 11.11
CA TRP A 519 -13.06 17.18 12.47
C TRP A 519 -12.25 15.89 12.54
N GLU A 520 -12.70 14.82 11.87
CA GLU A 520 -11.99 13.53 11.88
C GLU A 520 -10.63 13.60 11.17
N SER A 521 -10.55 14.33 10.05
CA SER A 521 -9.28 14.51 9.34
C SER A 521 -8.24 15.21 10.22
N VAL A 522 -8.64 16.29 10.92
CA VAL A 522 -7.76 17.05 11.82
C VAL A 522 -7.40 16.22 13.05
N LEU A 523 -8.35 15.45 13.60
CA LEU A 523 -8.09 14.51 14.69
C LEU A 523 -7.00 13.51 14.29
N TYR A 524 -7.17 12.81 13.17
CA TYR A 524 -6.21 11.80 12.70
C TYR A 524 -4.84 12.43 12.43
N GLN A 525 -4.78 13.58 11.75
CA GLN A 525 -3.52 14.31 11.53
C GLN A 525 -2.82 14.63 12.86
N GLY A 526 -3.56 15.15 13.85
CA GLY A 526 -3.02 15.42 15.18
C GLY A 526 -2.45 14.19 15.87
N LEU A 527 -3.18 13.07 15.81
CA LEU A 527 -2.75 11.83 16.46
C LEU A 527 -1.55 11.19 15.77
N THR A 528 -1.52 11.18 14.43
CA THR A 528 -0.37 10.71 13.65
C THR A 528 0.87 11.57 13.89
N THR A 529 0.71 12.89 14.07
CA THR A 529 1.83 13.76 14.47
C THR A 529 2.34 13.40 15.87
N VAL A 530 1.44 13.17 16.83
CA VAL A 530 1.82 12.84 18.21
C VAL A 530 2.46 11.44 18.29
N SER A 531 2.03 10.49 17.45
CA SER A 531 2.48 9.08 17.54
C SER A 531 3.99 8.93 17.38
N THR A 532 4.62 9.76 16.56
CA THR A 532 6.08 9.80 16.34
C THR A 532 6.89 9.75 17.64
N TYR A 533 6.44 10.45 18.69
CA TYR A 533 7.19 10.57 19.95
C TYR A 533 6.43 10.03 21.17
N LEU A 534 5.14 9.70 21.05
CA LEU A 534 4.31 9.42 22.22
C LEU A 534 4.79 8.18 23.00
N LEU A 535 4.91 7.04 22.31
CA LEU A 535 5.35 5.79 22.91
C LEU A 535 6.79 5.89 23.45
N PRO A 536 7.82 6.25 22.63
CA PRO A 536 9.20 6.28 23.12
C PRO A 536 9.37 7.21 24.32
N ASP A 537 8.69 8.35 24.37
CA ASP A 537 8.81 9.30 25.46
C ASP A 537 8.13 8.81 26.74
N ALA A 538 6.97 8.16 26.60
CA ALA A 538 6.30 7.55 27.74
C ALA A 538 7.15 6.45 28.37
N ILE A 539 7.75 5.58 27.54
CA ILE A 539 8.63 4.51 28.02
C ILE A 539 9.88 5.10 28.68
N ARG A 540 10.49 6.13 28.08
CA ARG A 540 11.64 6.84 28.68
C ARG A 540 11.30 7.45 30.03
N ALA A 541 10.14 8.09 30.16
CA ALA A 541 9.68 8.66 31.42
C ALA A 541 9.49 7.58 32.50
N ILE A 542 8.99 6.40 32.13
CA ILE A 542 8.84 5.26 33.05
C ILE A 542 10.21 4.72 33.46
N GLN A 543 11.10 4.47 32.50
CA GLN A 543 12.44 3.92 32.74
C GLN A 543 13.34 4.87 33.54
N GLY A 544 13.15 6.19 33.41
CA GLY A 544 13.88 7.20 34.20
C GLY A 544 13.41 7.33 35.65
N ASN A 545 12.22 6.83 36.00
CA ASN A 545 11.67 6.88 37.35
C ASN A 545 12.04 5.60 38.12
N ALA A 546 13.00 5.71 39.06
CA ALA A 546 13.63 4.59 39.77
C ALA A 546 12.73 3.79 40.75
N ALA A 547 11.43 4.06 40.84
CA ALA A 547 10.54 3.36 41.75
C ALA A 547 9.64 2.37 40.99
N PRO A 548 9.93 1.05 41.03
CA PRO A 548 8.96 0.07 40.57
C PRO A 548 7.71 0.19 41.45
N PRO A 549 6.51 0.33 40.86
CA PRO A 549 5.28 0.33 41.64
C PRO A 549 5.10 -1.04 42.30
N PRO A 550 4.37 -1.12 43.42
CA PRO A 550 4.05 -2.40 44.02
C PRO A 550 3.32 -3.29 43.00
N PRO A 551 3.59 -4.61 42.98
CA PRO A 551 2.89 -5.53 42.09
C PRO A 551 1.39 -5.46 42.34
N THR A 552 0.63 -5.01 41.35
CA THR A 552 -0.84 -5.10 41.35
C THR A 552 -1.24 -6.49 40.87
N ALA A 553 -2.30 -7.05 41.48
CA ALA A 553 -2.81 -8.37 41.12
C ALA A 553 -3.25 -8.40 39.64
N ALA A 554 -3.13 -9.58 39.01
CA ALA A 554 -3.61 -9.82 37.65
C ALA A 554 -5.09 -9.42 37.52
N VAL A 555 -5.44 -8.78 36.40
CA VAL A 555 -6.79 -8.30 36.11
C VAL A 555 -7.77 -9.49 36.06
N PRO A 556 -8.74 -9.62 36.97
CA PRO A 556 -9.66 -10.76 36.98
C PRO A 556 -10.59 -10.76 35.75
N PRO A 557 -11.13 -11.91 35.30
CA PRO A 557 -12.07 -11.97 34.18
C PRO A 557 -13.35 -11.12 34.36
N VAL A 558 -13.78 -10.86 35.60
CA VAL A 558 -14.89 -9.93 35.91
C VAL A 558 -14.53 -8.49 35.50
N ALA A 559 -13.26 -8.10 35.59
CA ALA A 559 -12.79 -6.78 35.21
C ALA A 559 -12.75 -6.59 33.68
N LEU A 560 -12.70 -7.65 32.87
CA LEU A 560 -12.79 -7.54 31.40
C LEU A 560 -14.15 -7.01 30.94
N ARG A 561 -15.25 -7.55 31.48
CA ARG A 561 -16.60 -7.06 31.16
C ARG A 561 -16.82 -5.64 31.66
N GLU A 562 -16.31 -5.32 32.85
CA GLU A 562 -16.40 -3.97 33.39
C GLU A 562 -15.53 -2.96 32.63
N MET A 563 -14.36 -3.37 32.11
CA MET A 563 -13.56 -2.54 31.20
C MET A 563 -14.29 -2.28 29.89
N ALA A 564 -14.85 -3.31 29.27
CA ALA A 564 -15.58 -3.18 28.03
C ALA A 564 -16.85 -2.30 28.19
N ARG A 565 -17.57 -2.45 29.32
CA ARG A 565 -18.69 -1.57 29.70
C ARG A 565 -18.26 -0.15 30.03
N GLY A 566 -17.14 0.01 30.73
CA GLY A 566 -16.55 1.30 31.05
C GLY A 566 -16.17 2.06 29.79
N MET A 567 -15.62 1.36 28.80
CA MET A 567 -15.30 1.94 27.50
C MET A 567 -16.54 2.29 26.69
N ALA A 568 -17.52 1.39 26.59
CA ALA A 568 -18.78 1.70 25.92
C ALA A 568 -19.48 2.90 26.59
N SER A 569 -19.45 2.99 27.92
CA SER A 569 -19.93 4.14 28.67
C SER A 569 -19.13 5.41 28.37
N ALA A 570 -17.82 5.30 28.22
CA ALA A 570 -16.95 6.41 27.84
C ALA A 570 -17.23 6.93 26.43
N MET A 571 -17.87 6.16 25.55
CA MET A 571 -18.32 6.65 24.24
C MET A 571 -19.75 7.21 24.26
N THR A 572 -20.32 7.46 25.45
CA THR A 572 -21.68 8.00 25.59
C THR A 572 -21.69 9.25 26.47
N VAL A 573 -22.53 10.22 26.10
CA VAL A 573 -22.82 11.40 26.92
C VAL A 573 -24.24 11.29 27.49
N LYS A 574 -24.39 11.65 28.77
CA LYS A 574 -25.70 11.77 29.41
C LYS A 574 -26.35 13.07 29.00
N THR A 575 -27.47 12.98 28.28
CA THR A 575 -28.32 14.14 27.99
C THR A 575 -29.11 14.56 29.24
N ALA A 576 -29.67 15.79 29.24
CA ALA A 576 -30.51 16.29 30.33
C ALA A 576 -31.74 15.40 30.65
N ILE A 577 -32.10 14.50 29.74
CA ILE A 577 -33.23 13.54 29.85
C ILE A 577 -32.75 12.17 30.40
N GLY A 578 -31.48 12.05 30.79
CA GLY A 578 -30.93 10.88 31.50
C GLY A 578 -30.66 9.65 30.64
N THR A 579 -31.02 9.64 29.35
CA THR A 579 -30.70 8.55 28.42
C THR A 579 -29.30 8.78 27.83
N PRO A 580 -28.36 7.82 27.94
CA PRO A 580 -27.07 7.89 27.28
C PRO A 580 -27.23 7.94 25.76
N THR A 581 -26.57 8.91 25.12
CA THR A 581 -26.46 8.99 23.65
C THR A 581 -25.00 8.83 23.25
N TYR A 582 -24.74 8.19 22.11
CA TYR A 582 -23.38 8.06 21.59
C TYR A 582 -22.75 9.44 21.36
N ASP A 583 -21.54 9.64 21.87
CA ASP A 583 -20.71 10.82 21.59
C ASP A 583 -19.84 10.50 20.38
N GLY A 584 -20.29 10.96 19.20
CA GLY A 584 -19.59 10.76 17.93
C GLY A 584 -18.12 11.14 18.00
N PRO A 585 -17.78 12.40 18.33
CA PRO A 585 -16.40 12.84 18.54
C PRO A 585 -15.58 11.93 19.48
N GLN A 586 -16.14 11.56 20.64
CA GLN A 586 -15.41 10.72 21.61
C GLN A 586 -15.18 9.30 21.09
N GLY A 587 -16.17 8.74 20.40
CA GLY A 587 -16.06 7.43 19.75
C GLY A 587 -15.07 7.42 18.58
N SER A 588 -15.10 8.44 17.72
CA SER A 588 -14.10 8.61 16.65
C SER A 588 -12.69 8.78 17.22
N TYR A 589 -12.54 9.46 18.37
CA TYR A 589 -11.26 9.53 19.07
C TYR A 589 -10.77 8.16 19.56
N PHE A 590 -11.66 7.38 20.17
CA PHE A 590 -11.33 6.04 20.61
C PHE A 590 -10.93 5.11 19.44
N ALA A 591 -11.68 5.15 18.33
CA ALA A 591 -11.38 4.39 17.13
C ALA A 591 -10.01 4.76 16.57
N ALA A 592 -9.72 6.06 16.46
CA ALA A 592 -8.41 6.53 16.00
C ALA A 592 -7.27 6.11 16.94
N LEU A 593 -7.48 6.18 18.25
CA LEU A 593 -6.50 5.68 19.22
C LEU A 593 -6.25 4.17 19.07
N THR A 594 -7.31 3.39 18.87
CA THR A 594 -7.22 1.94 18.67
C THR A 594 -6.41 1.60 17.42
N SER A 595 -6.75 2.24 16.29
CA SER A 595 -6.09 1.99 15.02
C SER A 595 -4.61 2.40 15.03
N LEU A 596 -4.28 3.54 15.66
CA LEU A 596 -2.90 4.05 15.67
C LEU A 596 -2.00 3.43 16.75
N PHE A 597 -2.56 3.13 17.93
CA PHE A 597 -1.76 2.73 19.11
C PHE A 597 -2.07 1.34 19.64
N GLY A 598 -3.09 0.64 19.12
CA GLY A 598 -3.56 -0.63 19.67
C GLY A 598 -2.49 -1.72 19.69
N ASP A 599 -1.92 -2.02 18.51
CA ASP A 599 -0.82 -2.99 18.39
C ASP A 599 0.45 -2.48 19.06
N GLU A 600 0.80 -1.20 18.81
CA GLU A 600 1.97 -0.58 19.40
C GLU A 600 2.00 -0.69 20.93
N LEU A 601 0.86 -0.48 21.61
CA LEU A 601 0.72 -0.66 23.05
C LEU A 601 0.85 -2.11 23.47
N ASN A 602 0.18 -3.03 22.78
CA ASN A 602 0.27 -4.46 23.06
C ASN A 602 1.73 -4.94 23.00
N ASP A 603 2.45 -4.50 21.98
CA ASP A 603 3.82 -4.89 21.71
C ASP A 603 4.81 -4.20 22.67
N ALA A 604 4.57 -2.94 23.00
CA ALA A 604 5.31 -2.25 24.05
C ALA A 604 5.18 -2.97 25.39
N ILE A 605 3.99 -3.48 25.73
CA ILE A 605 3.74 -4.22 26.97
C ILE A 605 4.38 -5.62 26.92
N ASN A 606 4.22 -6.36 25.82
CA ASN A 606 4.81 -7.70 25.69
C ASN A 606 6.34 -7.66 25.69
N MET A 607 6.91 -6.57 25.17
CA MET A 607 8.34 -6.37 25.06
C MET A 607 8.84 -5.17 25.89
N GLY A 608 8.30 -4.95 27.08
CA GLY A 608 8.65 -3.79 27.93
C GLY A 608 10.09 -3.78 28.47
N TRP A 609 10.87 -4.82 28.18
CA TRP A 609 12.32 -4.91 28.42
C TRP A 609 13.18 -4.15 27.40
N ARG A 610 12.58 -3.66 26.31
CA ARG A 610 13.27 -2.91 25.26
C ARG A 610 13.74 -1.52 25.74
N SER A 611 14.87 -1.06 25.21
CA SER A 611 15.43 0.26 25.49
C SER A 611 15.00 1.28 24.44
N PHE A 612 14.46 2.41 24.90
CA PHE A 612 14.12 3.56 24.05
C PHE A 612 15.04 4.75 24.33
N THR A 613 16.25 4.47 24.83
CA THR A 613 17.27 5.50 25.08
C THR A 613 17.59 6.22 23.77
N PRO A 614 17.53 7.56 23.72
CA PRO A 614 17.80 8.30 22.49
C PRO A 614 19.28 8.17 22.14
N ILE A 615 19.56 7.80 20.90
CA ILE A 615 20.90 7.80 20.31
C ILE A 615 20.81 8.67 19.07
N GLY A 616 21.75 9.61 18.91
CA GLY A 616 21.83 10.37 17.66
C GLY A 616 22.05 9.43 16.50
N ASP A 617 21.34 9.60 15.39
CA ASP A 617 21.39 8.66 14.25
C ASP A 617 22.84 8.37 13.81
N LEU A 618 23.70 9.39 13.78
CA LEU A 618 25.11 9.28 13.41
C LEU A 618 25.99 8.51 14.43
N ASP A 619 25.55 8.45 15.69
CA ASP A 619 26.24 7.71 16.76
C ASP A 619 25.77 6.25 16.84
N ALA A 620 24.62 5.92 16.22
CA ALA A 620 24.10 4.58 16.18
C ALA A 620 24.98 3.68 15.30
N THR A 621 25.40 2.55 15.87
CA THR A 621 26.25 1.56 15.19
C THR A 621 25.51 0.24 14.93
N MET A 622 24.25 0.17 15.34
CA MET A 622 23.40 -0.98 15.22
C MET A 622 21.96 -0.57 14.91
N LEU A 623 21.24 -1.41 14.17
CA LEU A 623 19.80 -1.33 14.00
C LEU A 623 19.15 -2.53 14.71
N ALA A 624 18.26 -2.27 15.65
CA ALA A 624 17.33 -3.27 16.16
C ALA A 624 16.06 -3.25 15.31
N VAL A 625 15.63 -4.42 14.85
CA VAL A 625 14.35 -4.65 14.19
C VAL A 625 13.53 -5.56 15.08
N SER A 626 12.59 -4.99 15.83
CA SER A 626 11.66 -5.78 16.64
C SER A 626 10.54 -6.26 15.74
N VAL A 627 10.46 -7.56 15.47
CA VAL A 627 9.33 -8.13 14.72
C VAL A 627 8.21 -8.40 15.71
N LEU A 628 7.05 -7.81 15.42
CA LEU A 628 5.92 -7.76 16.33
C LEU A 628 4.92 -8.84 15.96
N SER A 629 4.23 -8.65 14.83
CA SER A 629 3.16 -9.53 14.39
C SER A 629 3.25 -9.87 12.89
N LEU A 630 2.68 -11.00 12.51
CA LEU A 630 2.31 -11.34 11.14
C LEU A 630 0.82 -11.64 11.14
N GLU A 631 0.11 -11.02 10.22
CA GLU A 631 -1.31 -11.22 10.01
C GLU A 631 -1.56 -11.57 8.55
N LEU A 632 -2.30 -12.63 8.31
CA LEU A 632 -2.59 -13.19 7.00
C LEU A 632 -4.10 -13.18 6.75
N LEU A 633 -4.46 -12.96 5.48
CA LEU A 633 -5.83 -13.06 5.01
C LEU A 633 -6.30 -14.51 5.03
N ALA A 634 -7.63 -14.71 5.13
CA ALA A 634 -8.21 -16.04 5.35
C ALA A 634 -7.80 -17.12 4.34
N ASN A 635 -7.58 -16.71 3.09
CA ASN A 635 -7.28 -17.61 1.98
C ASN A 635 -5.84 -18.15 2.05
N ASP A 636 -5.00 -17.52 2.86
CA ASP A 636 -3.55 -17.75 2.94
C ASP A 636 -3.12 -18.21 4.34
N ALA A 637 -4.07 -18.80 5.10
CA ALA A 637 -3.83 -19.36 6.43
C ALA A 637 -2.63 -20.31 6.41
N ILE A 638 -1.74 -20.15 7.39
CA ILE A 638 -0.72 -21.16 7.64
C ILE A 638 -1.31 -22.18 8.63
N PRO A 639 -1.20 -23.49 8.39
CA PRO A 639 -1.71 -24.50 9.31
C PRO A 639 -1.24 -24.27 10.77
N PRO A 640 -2.14 -24.26 11.78
CA PRO A 640 -1.77 -23.95 13.17
C PRO A 640 -0.73 -24.89 13.79
N SER A 641 -0.62 -26.11 13.28
CA SER A 641 0.39 -27.10 13.69
C SER A 641 1.78 -26.81 13.15
N GLU A 642 1.90 -25.91 12.18
CA GLU A 642 3.13 -25.64 11.47
C GLU A 642 4.00 -24.66 12.27
N ARG A 643 5.25 -25.03 12.47
CA ARG A 643 6.24 -24.20 13.15
C ARG A 643 7.03 -23.43 12.11
N LEU A 644 7.08 -22.11 12.27
CA LEU A 644 7.73 -21.21 11.31
C LEU A 644 9.02 -20.64 11.90
N THR A 645 9.98 -20.35 11.03
CA THR A 645 11.10 -19.43 11.29
C THR A 645 10.95 -18.22 10.39
N LEU A 646 11.44 -17.07 10.86
CA LEU A 646 11.41 -15.82 10.11
C LEU A 646 12.83 -15.38 9.80
N GLU A 647 13.14 -15.23 8.51
CA GLU A 647 14.36 -14.58 8.06
C GLU A 647 14.09 -13.09 7.86
N VAL A 648 14.86 -12.26 8.57
CA VAL A 648 14.89 -10.82 8.41
C VAL A 648 16.19 -10.47 7.70
N GLN A 649 16.09 -9.96 6.49
CA GLN A 649 17.22 -9.54 5.68
C GLN A 649 17.25 -8.01 5.58
N LEU A 650 18.34 -7.40 6.02
CA LEU A 650 18.62 -5.98 5.83
C LEU A 650 19.59 -5.82 4.66
N GLY A 651 19.19 -5.06 3.64
CA GLY A 651 20.00 -4.86 2.44
C GLY A 651 20.11 -3.40 1.99
N SER A 652 21.21 -3.07 1.32
CA SER A 652 21.45 -1.80 0.63
C SER A 652 22.27 -2.08 -0.63
N GLY A 653 21.71 -1.76 -1.80
CA GLY A 653 22.30 -2.12 -3.10
C GLY A 653 22.48 -3.64 -3.25
N THR A 654 23.72 -4.09 -3.48
CA THR A 654 24.06 -5.53 -3.59
C THR A 654 24.45 -6.18 -2.26
N ALA A 655 24.60 -5.40 -1.19
CA ALA A 655 24.96 -5.92 0.13
C ALA A 655 23.69 -6.28 0.92
N ALA A 656 23.68 -7.45 1.56
CA ALA A 656 22.58 -7.87 2.42
C ALA A 656 23.07 -8.77 3.57
N VAL A 657 22.49 -8.60 4.75
CA VAL A 657 22.74 -9.42 5.94
C VAL A 657 21.41 -10.02 6.38
N THR A 658 21.40 -11.32 6.65
CA THR A 658 20.20 -12.05 7.08
C THR A 658 20.36 -12.48 8.53
N ARG A 659 19.31 -12.26 9.34
CA ARG A 659 19.13 -12.80 10.68
C ARG A 659 17.94 -13.74 10.68
N THR A 660 18.09 -14.91 11.29
CA THR A 660 17.00 -15.87 11.45
C THR A 660 16.50 -15.80 12.88
N LEU A 661 15.23 -15.48 13.04
CA LEU A 661 14.56 -15.47 14.34
C LEU A 661 14.06 -16.90 14.66
N PRO A 662 14.10 -17.30 15.95
CA PRO A 662 13.87 -18.68 16.37
C PRO A 662 12.45 -19.17 16.04
N THR A 663 12.25 -20.49 16.08
CA THR A 663 10.97 -21.10 15.73
C THR A 663 9.87 -20.71 16.72
N PHE A 664 8.71 -20.30 16.21
CA PHE A 664 7.62 -19.77 17.02
C PHE A 664 6.65 -20.87 17.47
N GLY A 665 5.88 -20.58 18.54
CA GLY A 665 4.78 -21.42 18.99
C GLY A 665 3.69 -21.58 17.91
N PRO A 666 2.69 -22.45 18.12
CA PRO A 666 1.60 -22.57 17.15
C PRO A 666 0.99 -21.19 16.90
N LEU A 667 0.57 -20.94 15.66
CA LEU A 667 -0.23 -19.76 15.30
C LEU A 667 -1.41 -19.63 16.26
N SER A 668 -2.08 -18.47 16.25
CA SER A 668 -3.48 -18.41 16.68
C SER A 668 -4.20 -19.69 16.25
N SER A 669 -5.13 -20.21 17.05
CA SER A 669 -5.76 -21.53 16.83
C SER A 669 -6.35 -21.72 15.43
N ALA A 670 -6.50 -20.62 14.66
CA ALA A 670 -6.99 -20.57 13.30
C ALA A 670 -5.92 -20.34 12.19
N GLY A 671 -4.67 -19.99 12.49
CA GLY A 671 -3.58 -19.91 11.49
C GLY A 671 -3.40 -18.55 10.79
N TYR A 672 -4.03 -17.50 11.29
CA TYR A 672 -4.14 -16.19 10.62
C TYR A 672 -3.26 -15.10 11.22
N ALA A 673 -3.02 -15.15 12.52
CA ALA A 673 -2.13 -14.21 13.20
C ALA A 673 -1.05 -14.94 13.99
N GLN A 674 0.16 -14.39 13.98
CA GLN A 674 1.32 -14.78 14.77
C GLN A 674 1.87 -13.57 15.50
N GLN A 675 2.09 -13.68 16.80
CA GLN A 675 2.93 -12.76 17.56
C GLN A 675 4.34 -13.35 17.66
N PHE A 676 5.37 -12.55 17.40
CA PHE A 676 6.77 -12.98 17.40
C PHE A 676 7.51 -12.56 18.68
N ASP A 677 7.32 -11.31 19.11
CA ASP A 677 8.00 -10.70 20.26
C ASP A 677 9.53 -10.92 20.24
N GLN A 678 10.15 -10.77 19.05
CA GLN A 678 11.60 -10.96 18.86
C GLN A 678 12.28 -9.72 18.31
N VAL A 679 13.60 -9.65 18.48
CA VAL A 679 14.43 -8.59 17.92
C VAL A 679 15.57 -9.20 17.09
N ALA A 680 15.72 -8.73 15.86
CA ALA A 680 16.90 -8.95 15.03
C ALA A 680 17.84 -7.74 15.13
N TYR A 681 19.10 -7.98 15.48
CA TYR A 681 20.12 -6.92 15.59
C TYR A 681 21.08 -6.95 14.39
N PHE A 682 21.33 -5.78 13.81
CA PHE A 682 22.19 -5.57 12.64
C PHE A 682 23.30 -4.55 12.94
N ASP A 683 24.53 -5.00 13.00
CA ASP A 683 25.75 -4.20 13.29
C ASP A 683 26.37 -3.54 12.05
N ASN A 684 25.89 -3.92 10.87
CA ASN A 684 26.33 -3.41 9.57
C ASN A 684 25.47 -2.24 9.04
N TRP A 685 24.40 -1.87 9.75
CA TRP A 685 23.56 -0.73 9.37
C TRP A 685 24.25 0.59 9.69
N ARG A 686 24.09 1.58 8.81
CA ARG A 686 24.50 2.97 9.05
C ARG A 686 23.42 3.92 8.54
N PRO A 687 23.16 5.04 9.23
CA PRO A 687 22.28 6.07 8.70
C PRO A 687 22.83 6.59 7.37
N SER A 688 21.94 6.88 6.43
CA SER A 688 22.32 7.53 5.16
C SER A 688 22.04 9.02 5.29
N GLU A 689 23.03 9.87 5.05
CA GLU A 689 22.79 11.32 5.02
C GLU A 689 21.84 11.67 3.86
N PRO A 690 20.78 12.47 4.10
CA PRO A 690 19.88 12.93 3.06
C PRO A 690 20.63 13.59 1.90
N GLY A 691 20.25 13.28 0.65
CA GLY A 691 20.81 13.92 -0.55
C GLY A 691 22.17 13.38 -1.04
N THR A 692 22.78 12.41 -0.33
CA THR A 692 24.08 11.84 -0.73
C THR A 692 24.00 10.76 -1.82
N GLY A 693 22.79 10.39 -2.27
CA GLY A 693 22.59 9.32 -3.26
C GLY A 693 22.94 7.92 -2.75
N VAL A 694 23.11 7.76 -1.43
CA VAL A 694 23.35 6.45 -0.79
C VAL A 694 22.13 5.55 -0.97
N ALA A 695 22.38 4.28 -1.25
CA ALA A 695 21.33 3.29 -1.49
C ALA A 695 20.41 3.14 -0.27
N THR A 696 19.11 3.34 -0.51
CA THR A 696 18.04 3.16 0.49
C THR A 696 18.13 1.76 1.08
N TRP A 697 18.18 1.69 2.41
CA TRP A 697 18.08 0.41 3.10
C TRP A 697 16.70 -0.19 2.88
N ALA A 698 16.63 -1.51 2.77
CA ALA A 698 15.37 -2.24 2.71
C ALA A 698 15.41 -3.45 3.63
N LEU A 699 14.26 -3.74 4.25
CA LEU A 699 14.02 -4.98 4.96
C LEU A 699 13.26 -5.94 4.05
N THR A 700 13.69 -7.19 4.05
CA THR A 700 12.96 -8.29 3.43
C THR A 700 12.70 -9.36 4.48
N PHE A 701 11.45 -9.79 4.59
CA PHE A 701 10.96 -10.79 5.52
C PHE A 701 10.60 -12.05 4.73
N ARG A 702 11.18 -13.20 5.08
CA ARG A 702 10.86 -14.49 4.46
C ARG A 702 10.48 -15.50 5.52
N LEU A 703 9.30 -16.10 5.35
CA LEU A 703 8.82 -17.15 6.22
C LEU A 703 9.31 -18.51 5.73
N ARG A 704 9.79 -19.33 6.66
CA ARG A 704 10.20 -20.70 6.37
C ARG A 704 9.53 -21.68 7.31
N ARG A 705 9.23 -22.86 6.79
CA ARG A 705 8.81 -24.02 7.57
C ARG A 705 9.95 -24.51 8.46
N GLN A 706 9.63 -25.30 9.47
CA GLN A 706 10.62 -25.94 10.35
C GLN A 706 11.65 -26.80 9.57
N ASP A 707 11.26 -27.38 8.43
CA ASP A 707 12.16 -28.15 7.56
C ASP A 707 13.07 -27.28 6.67
N GLY A 708 12.96 -25.94 6.77
CA GLY A 708 13.73 -24.97 6.00
C GLY A 708 13.11 -24.55 4.67
N THR A 709 11.99 -25.16 4.26
CA THR A 709 11.28 -24.81 3.02
C THR A 709 10.74 -23.39 3.11
N ALA A 710 11.04 -22.55 2.11
CA ALA A 710 10.47 -21.20 2.03
C ALA A 710 8.98 -21.27 1.71
N LEU A 711 8.18 -20.52 2.45
CA LEU A 711 6.81 -20.26 2.04
C LEU A 711 6.82 -19.33 0.82
N PRO A 712 5.85 -19.46 -0.10
CA PRO A 712 5.71 -18.57 -1.25
C PRO A 712 5.07 -17.25 -0.80
N VAL A 713 5.61 -16.63 0.24
CA VAL A 713 5.22 -15.31 0.71
C VAL A 713 6.44 -14.56 1.21
N GLN A 714 6.50 -13.26 0.91
CA GLN A 714 7.56 -12.39 1.42
C GLN A 714 7.04 -10.99 1.68
N GLY A 715 7.54 -10.36 2.74
CA GLY A 715 7.36 -8.93 2.99
C GLY A 715 8.60 -8.17 2.55
N MET A 716 8.42 -7.00 1.93
CA MET A 716 9.54 -6.10 1.62
C MET A 716 9.13 -4.67 1.89
N THR A 717 9.99 -3.90 2.54
CA THR A 717 9.76 -2.48 2.76
C THR A 717 11.06 -1.71 2.75
N PRO A 718 11.13 -0.56 2.04
CA PRO A 718 12.22 0.38 2.22
C PRO A 718 12.21 0.94 3.66
N LEU A 719 13.38 1.31 4.15
CA LEU A 719 13.56 2.02 5.40
C LEU A 719 13.86 3.50 5.14
N SER A 720 13.37 4.35 6.04
CA SER A 720 13.79 5.75 6.10
C SER A 720 15.30 5.85 6.36
N ALA A 721 15.89 6.93 5.85
CA ALA A 721 17.27 7.29 6.09
C ALA A 721 17.53 7.75 7.53
N LEU A 722 16.52 8.34 8.17
CA LEU A 722 16.57 9.00 9.48
C LEU A 722 15.46 8.50 10.40
N PHE A 723 15.76 8.49 11.70
CA PHE A 723 14.87 8.11 12.78
C PHE A 723 14.96 9.15 13.89
N GLU A 724 14.45 10.37 13.65
CA GLU A 724 14.66 11.51 14.57
C GLU A 724 14.18 11.24 16.02
N ALA A 725 13.19 10.35 16.18
CA ALA A 725 12.69 9.93 17.50
C ALA A 725 13.47 8.77 18.14
N GLY A 726 14.49 8.21 17.46
CA GLY A 726 15.19 6.98 17.85
C GLY A 726 14.30 5.72 17.75
N TYR A 727 13.13 5.83 17.12
CA TYR A 727 12.11 4.80 17.04
C TYR A 727 11.21 5.06 15.83
N ARG A 728 10.76 3.99 15.16
CA ARG A 728 9.67 4.04 14.19
C ARG A 728 8.94 2.71 14.15
N LEU A 729 7.62 2.74 14.28
CA LEU A 729 6.74 1.62 13.94
C LEU A 729 6.57 1.57 12.42
N CYS A 730 6.61 0.36 11.86
CA CYS A 730 6.53 0.12 10.43
C CYS A 730 5.65 -1.10 10.14
N SER A 731 5.16 -1.18 8.91
CA SER A 731 4.46 -2.36 8.41
C SER A 731 4.94 -2.73 7.00
N ALA A 732 5.17 -4.01 6.75
CA ALA A 732 5.45 -4.54 5.43
C ALA A 732 4.22 -5.33 4.93
N ALA A 733 3.70 -4.97 3.76
CA ALA A 733 2.75 -5.83 3.07
C ALA A 733 3.42 -7.16 2.73
N VAL A 734 2.70 -8.26 2.90
CA VAL A 734 3.16 -9.62 2.59
C VAL A 734 2.57 -10.03 1.26
N PHE A 735 3.42 -10.46 0.33
CA PHE A 735 3.04 -10.73 -1.06
C PHE A 735 3.26 -12.19 -1.45
N THR A 736 2.39 -12.71 -2.31
CA THR A 736 2.64 -13.95 -3.07
C THR A 736 3.70 -13.73 -4.16
N PRO A 737 4.24 -14.80 -4.79
CA PRO A 737 5.05 -14.69 -5.99
C PRO A 737 4.36 -13.95 -7.15
N GLY A 738 3.02 -13.97 -7.18
CA GLY A 738 2.21 -13.25 -8.16
C GLY A 738 2.10 -11.74 -7.89
N GLY A 739 2.51 -11.29 -6.70
CA GLY A 739 2.40 -9.88 -6.27
C GLY A 739 1.10 -9.54 -5.55
N ASP A 740 0.26 -10.53 -5.23
CA ASP A 740 -0.97 -10.31 -4.47
C ASP A 740 -0.64 -10.10 -2.99
N VAL A 741 -1.25 -9.08 -2.37
CA VAL A 741 -1.13 -8.84 -0.93
C VAL A 741 -1.98 -9.87 -0.20
N VAL A 742 -1.34 -10.66 0.67
CA VAL A 742 -1.97 -11.74 1.44
C VAL A 742 -1.91 -11.52 2.94
N GLY A 743 -1.39 -10.36 3.37
CA GLY A 743 -1.27 -10.03 4.77
C GLY A 743 -0.33 -8.85 5.01
N GLN A 744 0.01 -8.68 6.28
CA GLN A 744 0.94 -7.67 6.76
C GLN A 744 1.82 -8.20 7.87
N LEU A 745 3.04 -7.65 7.94
CA LEU A 745 3.98 -7.88 9.02
C LEU A 745 4.29 -6.56 9.68
N GLN A 746 4.03 -6.46 10.99
CA GLN A 746 4.34 -5.28 11.78
C GLN A 746 5.69 -5.45 12.48
N PHE A 747 6.46 -4.38 12.50
CA PHE A 747 7.77 -4.34 13.14
C PHE A 747 8.12 -2.91 13.52
N ASP A 748 8.96 -2.72 14.53
CA ASP A 748 9.60 -1.43 14.78
C ASP A 748 11.10 -1.49 14.54
N VAL A 749 11.66 -0.31 14.29
CA VAL A 749 13.09 -0.11 14.12
C VAL A 749 13.60 0.90 15.13
N ARG A 750 14.75 0.58 15.74
CA ARG A 750 15.43 1.41 16.75
C ARG A 750 16.92 1.46 16.47
N PRO A 751 17.51 2.64 16.23
CA PRO A 751 18.96 2.81 16.25
C PRO A 751 19.50 2.53 17.64
N LEU A 752 20.54 1.68 17.74
CA LEU A 752 21.13 1.24 19.00
C LEU A 752 22.67 1.31 18.99
N VAL A 753 23.24 1.12 20.17
CA VAL A 753 24.66 0.80 20.38
C VAL A 753 24.78 -0.57 21.05
N PRO A 754 25.91 -1.29 20.88
CA PRO A 754 26.09 -2.65 21.42
C PRO A 754 25.82 -2.79 22.93
N GLN A 755 26.08 -1.75 23.72
CA GLN A 755 25.84 -1.73 25.15
C GLN A 755 24.36 -1.86 25.48
N LEU A 756 23.48 -1.20 24.71
CA LEU A 756 22.03 -1.29 24.91
C LEU A 756 21.49 -2.66 24.51
N MET A 757 22.00 -3.26 23.42
CA MET A 757 21.65 -4.63 23.03
C MET A 757 21.94 -5.63 24.17
N VAL A 758 23.09 -5.50 24.84
CA VAL A 758 23.43 -6.35 25.99
C VAL A 758 22.48 -6.11 27.17
N ALA A 759 22.15 -4.85 27.45
CA ALA A 759 21.19 -4.50 28.50
C ALA A 759 19.78 -5.06 28.22
N GLU A 760 19.32 -4.98 26.97
CA GLU A 760 18.05 -5.57 26.54
C GLU A 760 18.04 -7.09 26.70
N ALA A 761 19.11 -7.78 26.31
CA ALA A 761 19.22 -9.23 26.48
C ALA A 761 19.12 -9.64 27.97
N GLN A 762 19.72 -8.86 28.87
CA GLN A 762 19.60 -9.06 30.32
C GLN A 762 18.18 -8.78 30.82
N ALA A 763 17.60 -7.63 30.46
CA ALA A 763 16.25 -7.23 30.86
C ALA A 763 15.19 -8.22 30.39
N ARG A 764 15.34 -8.75 29.16
CA ARG A 764 14.45 -9.76 28.58
C ARG A 764 14.34 -11.02 29.44
N SER A 765 15.47 -11.49 29.99
CA SER A 765 15.49 -12.70 30.83
C SER A 765 14.68 -12.55 32.12
N GLY A 766 14.50 -11.31 32.59
CA GLY A 766 13.75 -10.98 33.78
C GLY A 766 12.33 -10.51 33.53
N TRP A 767 11.86 -10.41 32.27
CA TRP A 767 10.53 -9.91 31.92
C TRP A 767 9.45 -10.97 32.10
N SER A 768 8.35 -10.61 32.76
CA SER A 768 7.26 -11.51 33.14
C SER A 768 5.91 -10.78 33.18
N ALA A 769 4.81 -11.54 33.22
CA ALA A 769 3.46 -11.00 33.34
C ALA A 769 3.27 -10.10 34.60
N ASN A 770 4.03 -10.37 35.66
CA ASN A 770 4.01 -9.58 36.90
C ASN A 770 4.61 -8.18 36.73
N GLN A 771 5.52 -7.98 35.75
CA GLN A 771 6.03 -6.66 35.40
C GLN A 771 5.17 -5.99 34.32
N ALA A 772 4.63 -6.77 33.39
CA ALA A 772 3.81 -6.26 32.30
C ALA A 772 2.57 -5.49 32.79
N THR A 773 1.91 -5.98 33.85
CA THR A 773 0.68 -5.35 34.41
C THR A 773 0.93 -3.93 34.94
N PRO A 774 1.84 -3.71 35.92
CA PRO A 774 2.14 -2.36 36.40
C PRO A 774 2.73 -1.47 35.31
N PHE A 775 3.54 -2.03 34.40
CA PHE A 775 4.07 -1.29 33.26
C PHE A 775 2.96 -0.76 32.35
N ALA A 776 1.97 -1.59 31.99
CA ALA A 776 0.83 -1.17 31.16
C ALA A 776 0.03 -0.02 31.80
N GLN A 777 -0.20 -0.07 33.12
CA GLN A 777 -0.89 0.99 33.86
C GLN A 777 -0.12 2.32 33.81
N GLN A 778 1.19 2.26 34.05
CA GLN A 778 2.05 3.44 33.97
C GLN A 778 2.15 3.98 32.54
N LEU A 779 2.24 3.10 31.55
CA LEU A 779 2.31 3.44 30.13
C LEU A 779 1.07 4.20 29.70
N GLY A 780 -0.13 3.65 29.94
CA GLY A 780 -1.38 4.32 29.60
C GLY A 780 -1.56 5.68 30.28
N THR A 781 -1.22 5.77 31.57
CA THR A 781 -1.30 7.05 32.33
C THR A 781 -0.33 8.10 31.78
N THR A 782 0.92 7.70 31.52
CA THR A 782 1.98 8.59 31.04
C THR A 782 1.70 9.04 29.61
N MET A 783 1.27 8.14 28.73
CA MET A 783 0.86 8.47 27.37
C MET A 783 -0.37 9.38 27.37
N GLY A 784 -1.36 9.17 28.24
CA GLY A 784 -2.51 10.08 28.37
C GLY A 784 -2.09 11.51 28.72
N ALA A 785 -1.19 11.67 29.68
CA ALA A 785 -0.66 12.99 30.07
C ALA A 785 0.15 13.65 28.95
N LEU A 786 1.02 12.89 28.26
CA LEU A 786 1.81 13.40 27.13
C LEU A 786 0.93 13.74 25.93
N MET A 787 -0.11 12.95 25.64
CA MET A 787 -1.10 13.21 24.61
C MET A 787 -1.83 14.52 24.89
N ALA A 788 -2.33 14.70 26.12
CA ALA A 788 -2.96 15.96 26.54
C ALA A 788 -2.02 17.17 26.39
N GLN A 789 -0.73 17.00 26.67
CA GLN A 789 0.26 18.06 26.55
C GLN A 789 0.57 18.42 25.09
N ARG A 790 0.67 17.44 24.19
CA ARG A 790 1.24 17.61 22.84
C ARG A 790 0.21 17.79 21.75
N PHE A 791 -0.97 17.20 21.91
CA PHE A 791 -2.03 17.26 20.90
C PHE A 791 -2.37 18.69 20.46
N PRO A 792 -2.51 19.70 21.36
CA PRO A 792 -2.80 21.08 20.95
C PRO A 792 -1.77 21.67 19.98
N THR A 793 -0.48 21.43 20.24
CA THR A 793 0.60 21.84 19.34
C THR A 793 0.55 21.08 18.03
N ALA A 794 0.33 19.77 18.09
CA ALA A 794 0.35 18.88 16.93
C ALA A 794 -0.73 19.23 15.89
N VAL A 795 -1.90 19.71 16.33
CA VAL A 795 -2.96 20.12 15.41
C VAL A 795 -2.90 21.56 14.96
N GLN A 796 -2.08 22.40 15.61
CA GLN A 796 -2.02 23.83 15.32
C GLN A 796 -1.82 24.15 13.83
N PRO A 797 -0.96 23.43 13.07
CA PRO A 797 -0.82 23.66 11.62
C PRO A 797 -2.13 23.46 10.83
N TYR A 798 -3.05 22.64 11.34
CA TYR A 798 -4.28 22.21 10.65
C TYR A 798 -5.54 22.95 11.12
N LEU A 799 -5.47 23.77 12.18
CA LEU A 799 -6.63 24.48 12.76
C LEU A 799 -6.97 25.80 12.06
N GLN A 800 -6.12 26.31 11.17
CA GLN A 800 -6.34 27.62 10.52
C GLN A 800 -7.10 27.42 9.21
N PRO A 801 -8.08 28.29 8.87
CA PRO A 801 -8.77 28.18 7.59
C PRO A 801 -7.74 28.38 6.48
N ASN A 802 -7.51 27.34 5.68
CA ASN A 802 -6.98 27.51 4.34
C ASN A 802 -7.92 28.50 3.65
N ALA A 803 -7.51 29.77 3.58
CA ALA A 803 -8.14 30.71 2.68
C ALA A 803 -8.16 30.03 1.31
N PRO A 804 -9.31 29.99 0.60
CA PRO A 804 -9.38 29.32 -0.69
C PRO A 804 -8.26 29.88 -1.56
N THR A 805 -7.32 29.02 -1.92
CA THR A 805 -6.27 29.33 -2.88
C THR A 805 -7.00 29.69 -4.18
N PRO A 806 -6.77 30.90 -4.75
CA PRO A 806 -7.45 31.33 -5.97
C PRO A 806 -7.09 30.46 -7.18
#